data_AF-A0A2P5B3I5-F1
#
_entry.id   AF-A0A2P5B3I5-F1
#
_cell.length_a   1.000
_cell.length_b   1.000
_cell.length_c   1.000
_cell.angle_alpha   90.00
_cell.angle_beta   90.00
_cell.angle_gamma   90.00
#
_symmetry.space_group_name_H-M   'P 1'
#
loop_
_entity.id
_entity.type
_entity.pdbx_description
1 polymer ?
#
loop_
_entity_poly.entity_id
_entity_poly.type
_entity_poly.pdbx_seq_one_letter_code
_entity_poly.pdbx_strand_id
1 'polypeptide(L)'
;MAPSKAPSKKQKKGVDFRKIKRKIGRKLPPPKNATNTEIKSKAIFLPEQSVAADKSGLAVNKRGLTLKQLFDQSSHCSAKNRKDALMGIRDLLHTYPAELTLHKAAVIGNLGQRIGDDDEVVRQTLYRLLKSVIFPGCKEEHQEFIECVMRYIFHAMTNLKFEVRLMAFKFLELVVEHYPVSFFVHAEKIFQNYKEILQMNKFYFQETGKLKLVLSGLLRCLSLLPCNKREDDSAEQMFHSKLDFRKIYEVYSAIIGILEDLVLDLVNYFREFIFAVKAVTKGLVANDWAKTISTIILKKFPLEAGHQVSEKVEEICFTLNSTVTELYLHLSERILHAFPLEEKFLEFIENALLGKICTGTRSGKSVQEKNLLLLIPFIPKLVSQVASDWKSRLLEAFTKTFMDCNPQSSRKLACLSTIKHMIIPIEAKEYLVPDILNYQITWIQELPYLLILGDKHQSCCKVVLSILYDFATSCTINPLLAQELENMQFSLRQFYSTCLDDGNILFGPFVRLPSNSQKLAFGCVRFFRSLDPSFLTSITRCCLCPDLEPQVLFDIIDALHVCASYPPVNLKIEYYFSFCITLLSEFRVFPENIFPFTENIEPNTNRNTFRSLCDIACKNIRAMGDGYLLLWIVKDEILKNLLARPPLDNICAMLWLLVALNSEPPELSPPMELRPCTKLALTRELYPDIITKLGIVLPGYLIDIARCIPKYDHENSMCVNAWEHFISPCLSLFDASHKLLHHVLETFASLITGSSLSPPSHDQKQYARDHSNTIDAIVSILHVMHEYPKAPKILPSFKEDVGCILHNISCLQSSDEISLNLEERQKVQCAVNELKRINEDALVVEVGDVVAHGVDCEGDGDRSCEKGG
;
A
#
# COMPACT_ATOMS: atom_id res chain seq x y z
N MET A 1 -98.75 15.50 -4.48
CA MET A 1 -99.67 15.38 -3.33
C MET A 1 -99.79 16.75 -2.67
N ALA A 2 -101.02 17.25 -2.57
CA ALA A 2 -101.44 18.48 -1.88
C ALA A 2 -101.36 18.30 -0.32
N PRO A 3 -101.64 19.30 0.57
CA PRO A 3 -102.54 20.44 0.34
C PRO A 3 -102.36 21.78 1.13
N SER A 4 -103.11 22.79 0.65
CA SER A 4 -103.87 23.84 1.41
C SER A 4 -103.11 25.02 2.04
N LYS A 5 -103.59 26.28 2.05
CA LYS A 5 -104.97 26.83 2.06
C LYS A 5 -105.09 28.21 1.35
N ALA A 6 -106.25 28.42 0.72
CA ALA A 6 -106.84 29.70 0.30
C ALA A 6 -107.44 30.48 1.54
N PRO A 7 -108.22 31.61 1.46
CA PRO A 7 -108.70 32.37 0.29
C PRO A 7 -108.77 33.92 0.41
N SER A 8 -108.90 34.54 -0.78
CA SER A 8 -109.67 35.75 -1.17
C SER A 8 -109.80 36.98 -0.24
N LYS A 9 -109.43 38.16 -0.76
CA LYS A 9 -110.27 39.36 -0.63
C LYS A 9 -110.37 40.10 -1.98
N LYS A 10 -111.57 40.04 -2.55
CA LYS A 10 -112.04 40.78 -3.72
C LYS A 10 -111.57 42.24 -3.66
N GLN A 11 -110.86 42.74 -4.68
CA GLN A 11 -110.79 44.17 -4.95
C GLN A 11 -111.46 44.51 -6.27
N LYS A 12 -112.41 45.44 -6.12
CA LYS A 12 -113.38 45.93 -7.08
C LYS A 12 -112.69 46.50 -8.33
N LYS A 13 -113.26 46.21 -9.49
CA LYS A 13 -113.10 47.04 -10.70
C LYS A 13 -113.38 48.51 -10.35
N GLY A 14 -112.56 49.41 -10.89
CA GLY A 14 -112.88 50.83 -11.09
C GLY A 14 -112.69 51.75 -9.88
N VAL A 15 -111.47 52.22 -9.62
CA VAL A 15 -111.24 53.52 -8.97
C VAL A 15 -109.99 54.16 -9.60
N ASP A 16 -110.20 55.03 -10.60
CA ASP A 16 -109.13 55.67 -11.38
C ASP A 16 -108.26 56.64 -10.57
N PHE A 17 -108.74 57.09 -9.40
CA PHE A 17 -108.02 58.04 -8.56
C PHE A 17 -107.92 57.58 -7.10
N ARG A 18 -106.77 57.04 -6.72
CA ARG A 18 -106.37 56.91 -5.30
C ARG A 18 -105.66 58.18 -4.84
N LYS A 19 -106.19 58.87 -3.81
CA LYS A 19 -105.52 59.96 -3.08
C LYS A 19 -104.67 59.35 -1.96
N ILE A 20 -103.38 59.68 -1.91
CA ILE A 20 -102.46 59.23 -0.86
C ILE A 20 -102.74 60.06 0.41
N LYS A 21 -102.86 59.39 1.57
CA LYS A 21 -103.09 60.06 2.86
C LYS A 21 -101.89 60.95 3.23
N ARG A 22 -102.17 62.19 3.67
CA ARG A 22 -101.17 63.20 4.08
C ARG A 22 -100.37 62.69 5.28
N LYS A 23 -99.03 62.71 5.20
CA LYS A 23 -98.12 62.58 6.34
C LYS A 23 -97.57 63.98 6.67
N ILE A 24 -97.83 64.47 7.88
CA ILE A 24 -97.43 65.80 8.34
C ILE A 24 -95.89 65.86 8.40
N GLY A 25 -95.27 66.93 7.88
CA GLY A 25 -93.82 67.16 7.92
C GLY A 25 -93.00 66.85 6.64
N ARG A 26 -93.61 66.32 5.57
CA ARG A 26 -92.94 66.17 4.26
C ARG A 26 -93.51 67.16 3.23
N LYS A 27 -92.65 67.71 2.35
CA LYS A 27 -93.07 68.60 1.24
C LYS A 27 -94.17 67.92 0.41
N LEU A 28 -95.22 68.67 0.08
CA LEU A 28 -96.32 68.16 -0.74
C LEU A 28 -95.76 67.62 -2.07
N PRO A 29 -96.11 66.39 -2.49
CA PRO A 29 -95.81 65.95 -3.83
C PRO A 29 -96.56 66.84 -4.84
N PRO A 30 -95.93 67.17 -5.98
CA PRO A 30 -96.55 68.00 -7.01
C PRO A 30 -97.88 67.39 -7.50
N PRO A 31 -98.83 68.21 -7.97
CA PRO A 31 -100.15 67.74 -8.37
C PRO A 31 -100.04 66.72 -9.52
N LYS A 32 -100.99 65.79 -9.63
CA LYS A 32 -100.90 64.64 -10.57
C LYS A 32 -100.80 65.04 -12.06
N ASN A 33 -101.13 66.29 -12.40
CA ASN A 33 -101.02 66.87 -13.73
C ASN A 33 -99.71 67.65 -13.94
N ALA A 34 -98.78 67.64 -12.99
CA ALA A 34 -97.48 68.30 -13.15
C ALA A 34 -96.55 67.46 -14.04
N THR A 35 -96.25 67.98 -15.22
CA THR A 35 -95.23 67.42 -16.10
C THR A 35 -93.85 67.66 -15.48
N ASN A 36 -93.10 66.60 -15.19
CA ASN A 36 -91.73 66.72 -14.73
C ASN A 36 -90.81 67.08 -15.91
N THR A 37 -90.21 68.26 -15.86
CA THR A 37 -89.31 68.77 -16.92
C THR A 37 -87.83 68.43 -16.69
N GLU A 38 -87.49 67.66 -15.66
CA GLU A 38 -86.13 67.14 -15.46
C GLU A 38 -85.79 66.03 -16.45
N ILE A 39 -85.29 66.41 -17.62
CA ILE A 39 -84.71 65.48 -18.60
C ILE A 39 -83.23 65.30 -18.26
N LYS A 40 -82.83 64.07 -17.92
CA LYS A 40 -81.41 63.71 -17.76
C LYS A 40 -80.96 62.91 -18.98
N SER A 41 -80.20 63.54 -19.87
CA SER A 41 -79.50 62.87 -20.95
C SER A 41 -78.07 62.50 -20.51
N LYS A 42 -77.61 61.30 -20.86
CA LYS A 42 -76.20 60.89 -20.75
C LYS A 42 -75.70 60.57 -22.15
N ALA A 43 -74.53 61.08 -22.50
CA ALA A 43 -73.88 60.74 -23.76
C ALA A 43 -73.53 59.25 -23.79
N ILE A 44 -73.78 58.59 -24.91
CA ILE A 44 -73.31 57.22 -25.16
C ILE A 44 -71.87 57.34 -25.65
N PHE A 45 -70.91 56.85 -24.86
CA PHE A 45 -69.52 56.74 -25.28
C PHE A 45 -69.29 55.38 -25.94
N LEU A 46 -69.18 55.36 -27.28
CA LEU A 46 -68.69 54.18 -27.99
C LEU A 46 -67.16 54.13 -27.88
N PRO A 47 -66.56 52.98 -27.52
CA PRO A 47 -65.11 52.80 -27.61
C PRO A 47 -64.65 52.93 -29.07
N GLU A 48 -63.57 53.66 -29.30
CA GLU A 48 -62.97 53.78 -30.64
C GLU A 48 -62.48 52.42 -31.13
N GLN A 49 -62.91 52.02 -32.32
CA GLN A 49 -62.45 50.81 -32.98
C GLN A 49 -61.19 51.14 -33.80
N SER A 50 -60.16 50.27 -33.74
CA SER A 50 -58.83 50.48 -34.37
C SER A 50 -58.85 50.82 -35.87
N VAL A 51 -59.94 50.52 -36.58
CA VAL A 51 -60.12 50.82 -38.01
C VAL A 51 -60.48 52.29 -38.25
N ALA A 52 -61.07 52.97 -37.26
CA ALA A 52 -61.49 54.37 -37.36
C ALA A 52 -60.46 55.37 -36.80
N ALA A 53 -59.39 54.88 -36.17
CA ALA A 53 -58.32 55.74 -35.66
C ALA A 53 -57.43 56.24 -36.80
N ASP A 54 -57.17 57.54 -36.86
CA ASP A 54 -56.20 58.12 -37.79
C ASP A 54 -54.79 57.63 -37.41
N LYS A 55 -54.18 56.87 -38.31
CA LYS A 55 -52.83 56.30 -38.16
C LYS A 55 -51.82 56.97 -39.09
N SER A 56 -52.19 58.09 -39.71
CA SER A 56 -51.27 58.85 -40.57
C SER A 56 -50.04 59.29 -39.75
N GLY A 57 -48.85 58.90 -40.21
CA GLY A 57 -47.57 59.21 -39.54
C GLY A 57 -47.13 58.25 -38.41
N LEU A 58 -47.92 57.22 -38.06
CA LEU A 58 -47.53 56.22 -37.05
C LEU A 58 -46.92 54.97 -37.69
N ALA A 59 -45.86 54.42 -37.09
CA ALA A 59 -45.28 53.15 -37.51
C ALA A 59 -46.25 51.98 -37.25
N VAL A 60 -46.58 51.23 -38.30
CA VAL A 60 -47.50 50.09 -38.25
C VAL A 60 -46.88 48.85 -38.90
N ASN A 61 -47.29 47.67 -38.43
CA ASN A 61 -46.90 46.42 -39.05
C ASN A 61 -47.76 46.11 -40.31
N LYS A 62 -47.48 44.98 -40.98
CA LYS A 62 -48.23 44.51 -42.15
C LYS A 62 -49.74 44.30 -41.93
N ARG A 63 -50.19 44.22 -40.66
CA ARG A 63 -51.60 44.09 -40.26
C ARG A 63 -52.20 45.44 -39.82
N GLY A 64 -51.50 46.56 -40.02
CA GLY A 64 -51.95 47.89 -39.63
C GLY A 64 -52.01 48.14 -38.12
N LEU A 65 -51.25 47.37 -37.33
CA LEU A 65 -51.18 47.49 -35.87
C LEU A 65 -49.99 48.33 -35.44
N THR A 66 -50.21 49.25 -34.50
CA THR A 66 -49.14 50.06 -33.89
C THR A 66 -48.40 49.25 -32.82
N LEU A 67 -47.22 49.73 -32.42
CA LEU A 67 -46.40 49.09 -31.38
C LEU A 67 -47.17 48.92 -30.05
N LYS A 68 -47.94 49.94 -29.64
CA LYS A 68 -48.80 49.88 -28.44
C LYS A 68 -49.85 48.77 -28.52
N GLN A 69 -50.54 48.65 -29.66
CA GLN A 69 -51.54 47.60 -29.86
C GLN A 69 -50.92 46.20 -29.84
N LEU A 70 -49.70 46.07 -30.35
CA LEU A 70 -48.95 44.81 -30.29
C LEU A 70 -48.50 44.47 -28.87
N PHE A 71 -48.13 45.45 -28.04
CA PHE A 71 -47.85 45.22 -26.63
C PHE A 71 -49.08 44.70 -25.88
N ASP A 72 -50.25 45.29 -26.09
CA ASP A 72 -51.49 44.82 -25.47
C ASP A 72 -51.80 43.36 -25.89
N GLN A 73 -51.61 43.03 -27.16
CA GLN A 73 -51.79 41.66 -27.66
C GLN A 73 -50.74 40.68 -27.13
N SER A 74 -49.53 41.15 -26.82
CA SER A 74 -48.48 40.32 -26.22
C SER A 74 -48.82 39.85 -24.80
N SER A 75 -49.79 40.49 -24.14
CA SER A 75 -50.30 40.13 -22.81
C SER A 75 -51.62 39.36 -22.85
N HIS A 76 -52.11 38.97 -24.03
CA HIS A 76 -53.37 38.26 -24.17
C HIS A 76 -53.31 36.85 -23.54
N CYS A 77 -54.44 36.34 -23.06
CA CYS A 77 -54.53 34.98 -22.51
C CYS A 77 -54.18 33.86 -23.52
N SER A 78 -54.21 34.13 -24.84
CA SER A 78 -54.00 33.14 -25.90
C SER A 78 -52.53 33.15 -26.33
N ALA A 79 -51.86 32.01 -26.18
CA ALA A 79 -50.45 31.85 -26.58
C ALA A 79 -50.24 32.16 -28.08
N LYS A 80 -51.19 31.78 -28.94
CA LYS A 80 -51.14 32.09 -30.37
C LYS A 80 -51.14 33.60 -30.61
N ASN A 81 -52.00 34.35 -29.92
CA ASN A 81 -52.07 35.81 -30.04
C ASN A 81 -50.79 36.46 -29.51
N ARG A 82 -50.25 35.97 -28.38
CA ARG A 82 -48.97 36.47 -27.84
C ARG A 82 -47.82 36.24 -28.81
N LYS A 83 -47.70 35.04 -29.38
CA LYS A 83 -46.68 34.70 -30.39
C LYS A 83 -46.80 35.58 -31.64
N ASP A 84 -48.01 35.71 -32.19
CA ASP A 84 -48.28 36.55 -33.37
C ASP A 84 -47.95 38.03 -33.09
N ALA A 85 -48.24 38.51 -31.88
CA ALA A 85 -47.87 39.84 -31.45
C ALA A 85 -46.34 40.01 -31.40
N LEU A 86 -45.59 39.07 -30.82
CA LEU A 86 -44.12 39.10 -30.80
C LEU A 86 -43.52 39.12 -32.22
N MET A 87 -44.07 38.32 -33.13
CA MET A 87 -43.68 38.33 -34.54
C MET A 87 -44.02 39.66 -35.22
N GLY A 88 -45.19 40.23 -34.91
CA GLY A 88 -45.59 41.55 -35.37
C GLY A 88 -44.68 42.67 -34.87
N ILE A 89 -44.23 42.60 -33.61
CA ILE A 89 -43.25 43.53 -33.02
C ILE A 89 -41.93 43.41 -33.76
N ARG A 90 -41.46 42.18 -33.98
CA ARG A 90 -40.22 41.91 -34.73
C ARG A 90 -40.25 42.56 -36.12
N ASP A 91 -41.32 42.33 -36.86
CA ASP A 91 -41.45 42.82 -38.24
C ASP A 91 -41.60 44.35 -38.28
N LEU A 92 -42.30 44.95 -37.31
CA LEU A 92 -42.43 46.41 -37.19
C LEU A 92 -41.09 47.06 -36.87
N LEU A 93 -40.38 46.58 -35.85
CA LEU A 93 -39.08 47.15 -35.44
C LEU A 93 -37.98 46.91 -36.48
N HIS A 94 -38.08 45.87 -37.30
CA HIS A 94 -37.18 45.68 -38.44
C HIS A 94 -37.44 46.70 -39.55
N THR A 95 -38.70 47.08 -39.76
CA THR A 95 -39.11 48.06 -40.78
C THR A 95 -38.87 49.50 -40.32
N TYR A 96 -39.07 49.77 -39.02
CA TYR A 96 -38.91 51.08 -38.40
C TYR A 96 -37.96 51.01 -37.19
N PRO A 97 -36.64 50.88 -37.39
CA PRO A 97 -35.69 50.73 -36.27
C PRO A 97 -35.68 51.90 -35.28
N ALA A 98 -36.03 53.11 -35.73
CA ALA A 98 -36.11 54.30 -34.88
C ALA A 98 -37.14 54.17 -33.74
N GLU A 99 -38.20 53.39 -33.95
CA GLU A 99 -39.24 53.12 -32.94
C GLU A 99 -38.68 52.38 -31.72
N LEU A 100 -37.66 51.53 -31.92
CA LEU A 100 -36.99 50.85 -30.82
C LEU A 100 -36.30 51.86 -29.90
N THR A 101 -35.61 52.84 -30.49
CA THR A 101 -34.90 53.88 -29.73
C THR A 101 -35.86 54.82 -28.99
N LEU A 102 -37.02 55.12 -29.58
CA LEU A 102 -38.03 55.99 -28.98
C LEU A 102 -38.79 55.32 -27.83
N HIS A 103 -39.01 53.99 -27.91
CA HIS A 103 -39.86 53.25 -26.98
C HIS A 103 -39.13 52.18 -26.16
N LYS A 104 -37.80 52.30 -25.98
CA LYS A 104 -36.93 51.31 -25.29
C LYS A 104 -37.55 50.75 -23.99
N ALA A 105 -37.93 51.62 -23.06
CA ALA A 105 -38.46 51.20 -21.75
C ALA A 105 -39.77 50.39 -21.86
N ALA A 106 -40.68 50.82 -22.73
CA ALA A 106 -41.96 50.13 -22.96
C ALA A 106 -41.76 48.78 -23.66
N VAL A 107 -40.80 48.70 -24.59
CA VAL A 107 -40.39 47.44 -25.23
C VAL A 107 -39.87 46.45 -24.18
N ILE A 108 -38.93 46.86 -23.33
CA ILE A 108 -38.35 45.98 -22.30
C ILE A 108 -39.41 45.52 -21.30
N GLY A 109 -40.25 46.45 -20.81
CA GLY A 109 -41.26 46.13 -19.80
C GLY A 109 -42.24 45.07 -20.28
N ASN A 110 -42.72 45.19 -21.53
CA ASN A 110 -43.65 44.23 -22.11
C ASN A 110 -42.97 42.90 -22.49
N LEU A 111 -41.81 42.98 -23.15
CA LEU A 111 -41.11 41.78 -23.61
C LEU A 111 -40.49 40.99 -22.44
N GLY A 112 -40.00 41.66 -21.41
CA GLY A 112 -39.38 41.04 -20.23
C GLY A 112 -40.35 40.13 -19.47
N GLN A 113 -41.61 40.54 -19.35
CA GLN A 113 -42.66 39.69 -18.74
C GLN A 113 -42.87 38.37 -19.49
N ARG A 114 -42.54 38.31 -20.79
CA ARG A 114 -42.69 37.10 -21.61
C ARG A 114 -41.51 36.11 -21.46
N ILE A 115 -40.44 36.48 -20.74
CA ILE A 115 -39.33 35.56 -20.43
C ILE A 115 -39.84 34.38 -19.59
N GLY A 116 -40.74 34.65 -18.63
CA GLY A 116 -41.39 33.66 -17.79
C GLY A 116 -42.72 33.13 -18.32
N ASP A 117 -43.02 33.28 -19.63
CA ASP A 117 -44.30 32.81 -20.20
C ASP A 117 -44.44 31.29 -20.07
N ASP A 118 -45.65 30.79 -19.83
CA ASP A 118 -45.92 29.36 -19.68
C ASP A 118 -45.70 28.57 -20.98
N ASP A 119 -45.94 29.21 -22.14
CA ASP A 119 -45.86 28.56 -23.45
C ASP A 119 -44.43 28.58 -24.02
N GLU A 120 -43.91 27.41 -24.38
CA GLU A 120 -42.55 27.26 -24.91
C GLU A 120 -42.34 28.00 -26.24
N VAL A 121 -43.33 27.96 -27.14
CA VAL A 121 -43.22 28.58 -28.46
C VAL A 121 -43.18 30.11 -28.33
N VAL A 122 -43.94 30.67 -27.39
CA VAL A 122 -43.87 32.10 -27.05
C VAL A 122 -42.48 32.46 -26.53
N ARG A 123 -41.92 31.72 -25.56
CA ARG A 123 -40.55 31.96 -25.05
C ARG A 123 -39.50 31.85 -26.16
N GLN A 124 -39.59 30.84 -27.02
CA GLN A 124 -38.64 30.63 -28.12
C GLN A 124 -38.75 31.73 -29.20
N THR A 125 -39.96 32.26 -29.43
CA THR A 125 -40.20 33.39 -30.35
C THR A 125 -39.62 34.68 -29.77
N LEU A 126 -39.80 34.92 -28.46
CA LEU A 126 -39.19 36.04 -27.75
C LEU A 126 -37.66 35.98 -27.83
N TYR A 127 -37.06 34.81 -27.58
CA TYR A 127 -35.61 34.61 -27.68
C TYR A 127 -35.06 35.01 -29.05
N ARG A 128 -35.74 34.59 -30.13
CA ARG A 128 -35.37 34.97 -31.49
C ARG A 128 -35.49 36.47 -31.71
N LEU A 129 -36.57 37.10 -31.23
CA LEU A 129 -36.78 38.54 -31.30
C LEU A 129 -35.66 39.32 -30.58
N LEU A 130 -35.31 38.92 -29.35
CA LEU A 130 -34.22 39.53 -28.59
C LEU A 130 -32.88 39.41 -29.33
N LYS A 131 -32.57 38.20 -29.81
CA LYS A 131 -31.32 37.89 -30.51
C LYS A 131 -31.18 38.63 -31.84
N SER A 132 -32.24 38.72 -32.65
CA SER A 132 -32.14 39.20 -34.03
C SER A 132 -32.45 40.68 -34.22
N VAL A 133 -33.20 41.30 -33.31
CA VAL A 133 -33.67 42.69 -33.49
C VAL A 133 -33.32 43.56 -32.29
N ILE A 134 -33.71 43.15 -31.07
CA ILE A 134 -33.65 44.04 -29.92
C ILE A 134 -32.21 44.31 -29.48
N PHE A 135 -31.41 43.27 -29.19
CA PHE A 135 -30.03 43.47 -28.75
C PHE A 135 -29.14 44.11 -29.84
N PRO A 136 -29.19 43.68 -31.12
CA PRO A 136 -28.45 44.35 -32.19
C PRO A 136 -28.84 45.82 -32.41
N GLY A 137 -30.10 46.19 -32.13
CA GLY A 137 -30.62 47.55 -32.25
C GLY A 137 -30.34 48.46 -31.05
N CYS A 138 -29.90 47.90 -29.91
CA CYS A 138 -29.59 48.63 -28.68
C CYS A 138 -28.07 48.64 -28.42
N LYS A 139 -27.29 49.19 -29.38
CA LYS A 139 -25.81 49.24 -29.32
C LYS A 139 -25.25 50.22 -28.27
N GLU A 140 -25.98 51.29 -28.00
CA GLU A 140 -25.61 52.28 -26.97
C GLU A 140 -26.21 51.84 -25.62
N GLU A 141 -25.33 51.39 -24.75
CA GLU A 141 -25.61 50.81 -23.45
C GLU A 141 -26.38 51.77 -22.53
N HIS A 142 -27.49 51.29 -21.99
CA HIS A 142 -28.03 51.81 -20.73
C HIS A 142 -28.01 50.67 -19.72
N GLN A 143 -27.23 50.80 -18.66
CA GLN A 143 -27.14 49.80 -17.59
C GLN A 143 -28.54 49.43 -17.06
N GLU A 144 -29.45 50.41 -16.96
CA GLU A 144 -30.85 50.24 -16.58
C GLU A 144 -31.64 49.26 -17.49
N PHE A 145 -31.33 49.24 -18.79
CA PHE A 145 -31.94 48.31 -19.75
C PHE A 145 -31.60 46.88 -19.37
N ILE A 146 -30.31 46.61 -19.16
CA ILE A 146 -29.81 45.27 -18.90
C ILE A 146 -30.25 44.80 -17.51
N GLU A 147 -30.20 45.68 -16.50
CA GLU A 147 -30.68 45.38 -15.15
C GLU A 147 -32.17 45.00 -15.14
N CYS A 148 -32.98 45.63 -15.99
CA CYS A 148 -34.40 45.31 -16.12
C CYS A 148 -34.61 43.92 -16.73
N VAL A 149 -33.88 43.59 -17.80
CA VAL A 149 -33.91 42.25 -18.41
C VAL A 149 -33.42 41.18 -17.43
N MET A 150 -32.32 41.43 -16.73
CA MET A 150 -31.75 40.53 -15.73
C MET A 150 -32.71 40.26 -14.58
N ARG A 151 -33.49 41.26 -14.12
CA ARG A 151 -34.55 41.06 -13.12
C ARG A 151 -35.61 40.04 -13.57
N TYR A 152 -36.08 40.13 -14.81
CA TYR A 152 -37.03 39.16 -15.36
C TYR A 152 -36.40 37.76 -15.54
N ILE A 153 -35.14 37.70 -15.95
CA ILE A 153 -34.39 36.42 -16.06
C ILE A 153 -34.27 35.75 -14.68
N PHE A 154 -33.85 36.48 -13.65
CA PHE A 154 -33.74 35.92 -12.30
C PHE A 154 -35.09 35.45 -11.75
N HIS A 155 -36.16 36.21 -12.00
CA HIS A 155 -37.50 35.77 -11.63
C HIS A 155 -37.86 34.43 -12.32
N ALA A 156 -37.54 34.29 -13.61
CA ALA A 156 -37.77 33.08 -14.37
C ALA A 156 -36.87 31.90 -13.94
N MET A 157 -35.63 32.14 -13.48
CA MET A 157 -34.73 31.11 -12.93
C MET A 157 -35.28 30.46 -11.66
N THR A 158 -36.07 31.20 -10.89
CA THR A 158 -36.73 30.72 -9.66
C THR A 158 -38.14 30.16 -9.90
N ASN A 159 -38.58 30.03 -11.16
CA ASN A 159 -39.93 29.56 -11.48
C ASN A 159 -40.14 28.08 -11.09
N LEU A 160 -41.34 27.73 -10.62
CA LEU A 160 -41.69 26.35 -10.27
C LEU A 160 -41.54 25.38 -11.46
N LYS A 161 -41.83 25.84 -12.69
CA LYS A 161 -41.74 25.03 -13.90
C LYS A 161 -40.29 24.91 -14.38
N PHE A 162 -39.78 23.69 -14.44
CA PHE A 162 -38.41 23.40 -14.89
C PHE A 162 -38.11 23.96 -16.30
N GLU A 163 -39.03 23.79 -17.25
CA GLU A 163 -38.83 24.26 -18.64
C GLU A 163 -38.75 25.79 -18.77
N VAL A 164 -39.35 26.53 -17.82
CA VAL A 164 -39.22 27.98 -17.74
C VAL A 164 -37.83 28.35 -17.20
N ARG A 165 -37.39 27.67 -16.14
CA ARG A 165 -36.03 27.85 -15.57
C ARG A 165 -34.95 27.58 -16.61
N LEU A 166 -35.05 26.45 -17.34
CA LEU A 166 -34.09 26.07 -18.37
C LEU A 166 -33.98 27.13 -19.47
N MET A 167 -35.13 27.66 -19.93
CA MET A 167 -35.13 28.72 -20.92
C MET A 167 -34.56 30.03 -20.38
N ALA A 168 -34.75 30.33 -19.10
CA ALA A 168 -34.16 31.50 -18.44
C ALA A 168 -32.61 31.48 -18.49
N PHE A 169 -31.98 30.32 -18.32
CA PHE A 169 -30.53 30.18 -18.52
C PHE A 169 -30.11 30.44 -19.97
N LYS A 170 -30.93 30.04 -20.95
CA LYS A 170 -30.70 30.37 -22.36
C LYS A 170 -30.78 31.88 -22.62
N PHE A 171 -31.74 32.57 -22.00
CA PHE A 171 -31.82 34.03 -22.07
C PHE A 171 -30.62 34.70 -21.39
N LEU A 172 -30.13 34.15 -20.26
CA LEU A 172 -28.90 34.62 -19.62
C LEU A 172 -27.71 34.50 -20.57
N GLU A 173 -27.51 33.35 -21.20
CA GLU A 173 -26.43 33.15 -22.18
C GLU A 173 -26.48 34.20 -23.29
N LEU A 174 -27.67 34.52 -23.79
CA LEU A 174 -27.86 35.54 -24.83
C LEU A 174 -27.49 36.95 -24.34
N VAL A 175 -27.87 37.31 -23.10
CA VAL A 175 -27.48 38.59 -22.49
C VAL A 175 -25.98 38.66 -22.32
N VAL A 176 -25.36 37.59 -21.82
CA VAL A 176 -23.91 37.50 -21.61
C VAL A 176 -23.14 37.54 -22.93
N GLU A 177 -23.69 36.99 -24.02
CA GLU A 177 -23.13 37.06 -25.38
C GLU A 177 -23.07 38.49 -25.92
N HIS A 178 -24.10 39.31 -25.66
CA HIS A 178 -24.19 40.68 -26.20
C HIS A 178 -23.67 41.76 -25.23
N TYR A 179 -23.75 41.51 -23.92
CA TYR A 179 -23.44 42.45 -22.86
C TYR A 179 -22.61 41.77 -21.74
N PRO A 180 -21.37 41.33 -22.04
CA PRO A 180 -20.55 40.55 -21.11
C PRO A 180 -20.29 41.26 -19.77
N VAL A 181 -20.26 42.59 -19.75
CA VAL A 181 -20.05 43.38 -18.52
C VAL A 181 -21.15 43.14 -17.47
N SER A 182 -22.38 42.87 -17.91
CA SER A 182 -23.52 42.63 -17.01
C SER A 182 -23.37 41.37 -16.16
N PHE A 183 -22.52 40.44 -16.58
CA PHE A 183 -22.19 39.24 -15.82
C PHE A 183 -21.58 39.62 -14.47
N PHE A 184 -20.58 40.50 -14.44
CA PHE A 184 -19.84 40.84 -13.22
C PHE A 184 -20.72 41.50 -12.16
N VAL A 185 -21.75 42.25 -12.56
CA VAL A 185 -22.71 42.90 -11.65
C VAL A 185 -23.58 41.89 -10.91
N HIS A 186 -23.81 40.72 -11.51
CA HIS A 186 -24.76 39.74 -10.98
C HIS A 186 -24.18 38.33 -10.80
N ALA A 187 -22.86 38.18 -10.86
CA ALA A 187 -22.22 36.88 -10.93
C ALA A 187 -22.54 36.00 -9.71
N GLU A 188 -22.62 36.56 -8.49
CA GLU A 188 -23.04 35.85 -7.28
C GLU A 188 -24.42 35.20 -7.43
N LYS A 189 -25.41 35.99 -7.85
CA LYS A 189 -26.76 35.50 -8.08
C LYS A 189 -26.83 34.50 -9.23
N ILE A 190 -26.04 34.69 -10.29
CA ILE A 190 -25.97 33.77 -11.43
C ILE A 190 -25.48 32.40 -10.96
N PHE A 191 -24.35 32.34 -10.25
CA PHE A 191 -23.79 31.08 -9.77
C PHE A 191 -24.67 30.41 -8.71
N GLN A 192 -25.34 31.18 -7.86
CA GLN A 192 -26.31 30.64 -6.91
C GLN A 192 -27.49 29.96 -7.62
N ASN A 193 -28.02 30.56 -8.70
CA ASN A 193 -29.07 29.92 -9.50
C ASN A 193 -28.57 28.67 -10.23
N TYR A 194 -27.32 28.65 -10.72
CA TYR A 194 -26.71 27.43 -11.29
C TYR A 194 -26.57 26.32 -10.25
N LYS A 195 -26.21 26.65 -9.01
CA LYS A 195 -26.17 25.70 -7.90
C LYS A 195 -27.54 25.10 -7.63
N GLU A 196 -28.56 25.94 -7.49
CA GLU A 196 -29.93 25.50 -7.22
C GLU A 196 -30.51 24.63 -8.33
N ILE A 197 -30.30 24.95 -9.61
CA ILE A 197 -30.82 24.12 -10.70
C ILE A 197 -30.14 22.75 -10.77
N LEU A 198 -28.84 22.66 -10.46
CA LEU A 198 -28.08 21.40 -10.43
C LEU A 198 -28.47 20.54 -9.23
N GLN A 199 -28.67 21.13 -8.04
CA GLN A 199 -29.08 20.41 -6.84
C GLN A 199 -30.53 19.91 -6.92
N MET A 200 -31.47 20.76 -7.31
CA MET A 200 -32.91 20.51 -7.14
C MET A 200 -33.54 19.71 -8.28
N ASN A 201 -32.82 19.46 -9.38
CA ASN A 201 -33.42 18.86 -10.59
C ASN A 201 -32.70 17.61 -11.10
N LYS A 202 -32.01 16.87 -10.22
CA LYS A 202 -31.32 15.61 -10.57
C LYS A 202 -32.18 14.65 -11.41
N PHE A 203 -33.48 14.55 -11.13
CA PHE A 203 -34.42 13.69 -11.88
C PHE A 203 -34.80 14.21 -13.28
N TYR A 204 -34.76 15.53 -13.52
CA TYR A 204 -35.16 16.12 -14.81
C TYR A 204 -34.04 16.14 -15.85
N PHE A 205 -32.81 15.84 -15.44
CA PHE A 205 -31.65 15.74 -16.33
C PHE A 205 -31.52 14.37 -17.03
N GLN A 206 -32.56 13.52 -17.00
CA GLN A 206 -32.57 12.25 -17.75
C GLN A 206 -32.41 12.45 -19.27
N GLU A 207 -32.86 13.59 -19.81
CA GLU A 207 -32.62 13.98 -21.20
C GLU A 207 -31.27 14.72 -21.35
N THR A 208 -30.35 14.13 -22.10
CA THR A 208 -28.98 14.61 -22.35
C THR A 208 -28.90 16.07 -22.83
N GLY A 209 -29.87 16.50 -23.63
CA GLY A 209 -29.92 17.86 -24.17
C GLY A 209 -30.13 18.95 -23.11
N LYS A 210 -30.83 18.64 -22.01
CA LYS A 210 -31.17 19.61 -20.95
C LYS A 210 -29.97 19.90 -20.06
N LEU A 211 -29.24 18.86 -19.62
CA LEU A 211 -28.02 19.08 -18.85
C LEU A 211 -26.93 19.76 -19.70
N LYS A 212 -26.81 19.36 -20.97
CA LYS A 212 -25.87 19.99 -21.91
C LYS A 212 -26.03 21.51 -21.93
N LEU A 213 -27.27 22.00 -21.98
CA LEU A 213 -27.57 23.42 -21.99
C LEU A 213 -27.14 24.11 -20.69
N VAL A 214 -27.46 23.53 -19.54
CA VAL A 214 -27.08 24.10 -18.23
C VAL A 214 -25.56 24.14 -18.08
N LEU A 215 -24.86 23.04 -18.40
CA LEU A 215 -23.41 22.98 -18.30
C LEU A 215 -22.70 23.87 -19.31
N SER A 216 -23.20 24.00 -20.56
CA SER A 216 -22.61 24.90 -21.54
C SER A 216 -22.69 26.35 -21.10
N GLY A 217 -23.83 26.76 -20.54
CA GLY A 217 -24.01 28.11 -20.01
C GLY A 217 -23.15 28.40 -18.80
N LEU A 218 -23.08 27.45 -17.86
CA LEU A 218 -22.20 27.55 -16.69
C LEU A 218 -20.74 27.70 -17.12
N LEU A 219 -20.29 26.85 -18.05
CA LEU A 219 -18.93 26.89 -18.59
C LEU A 219 -18.63 28.18 -19.36
N ARG A 220 -19.63 28.81 -19.98
CA ARG A 220 -19.48 30.14 -20.58
C ARG A 220 -19.33 31.23 -19.52
N CYS A 221 -20.12 31.18 -18.44
CA CYS A 221 -20.00 32.09 -17.30
C CYS A 221 -18.64 31.97 -16.61
N LEU A 222 -18.18 30.74 -16.37
CA LEU A 222 -16.85 30.47 -15.79
C LEU A 222 -15.72 31.03 -16.67
N SER A 223 -15.83 30.95 -18.00
CA SER A 223 -14.80 31.50 -18.90
C SER A 223 -14.75 33.04 -18.99
N LEU A 224 -15.74 33.73 -18.43
CA LEU A 224 -15.72 35.20 -18.33
C LEU A 224 -15.04 35.68 -17.07
N LEU A 225 -14.74 34.77 -16.14
CA LEU A 225 -13.86 35.09 -15.03
C LEU A 225 -12.45 35.34 -15.60
N PRO A 226 -11.73 36.39 -15.17
CA PRO A 226 -10.45 36.76 -15.74
C PRO A 226 -9.44 35.60 -15.69
N CYS A 227 -8.77 35.33 -16.82
CA CYS A 227 -7.65 34.39 -16.92
C CYS A 227 -6.45 35.11 -17.56
N ASN A 228 -5.30 35.08 -16.89
CA ASN A 228 -4.14 35.86 -17.30
C ASN A 228 -3.22 34.99 -18.17
N LYS A 229 -3.50 34.86 -19.48
CA LYS A 229 -2.46 34.50 -20.46
C LYS A 229 -1.86 35.81 -20.96
N ARG A 230 -0.55 36.00 -20.72
CA ARG A 230 0.26 36.86 -21.58
C ARG A 230 0.29 36.16 -22.94
N GLU A 231 0.07 36.91 -24.01
CA GLU A 231 -0.01 36.46 -25.41
C GLU A 231 -1.42 36.01 -25.88
N ASP A 232 -2.35 36.97 -25.95
CA ASP A 232 -3.23 37.13 -27.11
C ASP A 232 -3.88 38.53 -27.09
N ASP A 233 -3.31 39.45 -27.88
CA ASP A 233 -3.61 40.90 -27.95
C ASP A 233 -5.05 41.27 -28.37
N SER A 234 -5.98 40.31 -28.47
CA SER A 234 -7.34 40.56 -28.99
C SER A 234 -8.43 40.68 -27.92
N ALA A 235 -8.26 40.05 -26.75
CA ALA A 235 -9.26 40.10 -25.67
C ALA A 235 -9.04 41.26 -24.69
N GLU A 236 -7.80 41.73 -24.53
CA GLU A 236 -7.44 42.81 -23.61
C GLU A 236 -8.06 44.14 -24.04
N GLN A 237 -8.11 44.46 -25.34
CA GLN A 237 -8.62 45.76 -25.81
C GLN A 237 -10.13 46.01 -25.56
N MET A 238 -10.94 44.98 -25.30
CA MET A 238 -12.40 45.16 -25.18
C MET A 238 -12.89 45.52 -23.77
N PHE A 239 -12.14 45.19 -22.72
CA PHE A 239 -12.58 45.38 -21.32
C PHE A 239 -11.95 46.60 -20.62
N HIS A 240 -10.85 47.14 -21.16
CA HIS A 240 -10.07 48.22 -20.52
C HIS A 240 -10.76 49.59 -20.44
N SER A 241 -11.97 49.79 -20.98
CA SER A 241 -12.64 51.11 -20.97
C SER A 241 -13.78 51.27 -19.94
N LYS A 242 -14.26 50.21 -19.26
CA LYS A 242 -15.50 50.31 -18.44
C LYS A 242 -15.51 49.66 -17.06
N LEU A 243 -14.59 48.76 -16.71
CA LEU A 243 -14.60 48.09 -15.39
C LEU A 243 -13.27 48.27 -14.64
N ASP A 244 -13.37 48.71 -13.40
CA ASP A 244 -12.24 48.84 -12.47
C ASP A 244 -11.82 47.45 -11.96
N PHE A 245 -10.54 47.10 -12.08
CA PHE A 245 -9.95 45.84 -11.60
C PHE A 245 -10.28 45.55 -10.14
N ARG A 246 -10.44 46.59 -9.30
CA ARG A 246 -10.80 46.45 -7.89
C ARG A 246 -12.18 45.81 -7.69
N LYS A 247 -13.16 46.22 -8.50
CA LYS A 247 -14.53 45.67 -8.44
C LYS A 247 -14.60 44.22 -8.90
N ILE A 248 -13.74 43.83 -9.84
CA ILE A 248 -13.63 42.44 -10.29
C ILE A 248 -13.15 41.54 -9.14
N TYR A 249 -12.19 42.00 -8.34
CA TYR A 249 -11.68 41.26 -7.18
C TYR A 249 -12.72 41.15 -6.04
N GLU A 250 -13.49 42.20 -5.78
CA GLU A 250 -14.60 42.16 -4.81
C GLU A 250 -15.69 41.16 -5.23
N VAL A 251 -16.08 41.18 -6.51
CA VAL A 251 -17.02 40.19 -7.09
C VAL A 251 -16.45 38.78 -6.98
N TYR A 252 -15.15 38.61 -7.20
CA TYR A 252 -14.49 37.31 -7.08
C TYR A 252 -14.54 36.76 -5.65
N SER A 253 -14.24 37.62 -4.67
CA SER A 253 -14.29 37.25 -3.25
C SER A 253 -15.69 36.89 -2.76
N ALA A 254 -16.74 37.48 -3.34
CA ALA A 254 -18.13 37.17 -2.99
C ALA A 254 -18.59 35.80 -3.51
N ILE A 255 -17.99 35.33 -4.61
CA ILE A 255 -18.48 34.17 -5.37
C ILE A 255 -17.70 32.89 -5.05
N ILE A 256 -16.50 33.01 -4.49
CA ILE A 256 -15.60 31.89 -4.22
C ILE A 256 -16.27 30.75 -3.44
N GLY A 257 -17.03 31.05 -2.39
CA GLY A 257 -17.75 30.03 -1.61
C GLY A 257 -18.88 29.35 -2.38
N ILE A 258 -19.55 30.08 -3.28
CA ILE A 258 -20.58 29.51 -4.15
C ILE A 258 -19.95 28.58 -5.19
N LEU A 259 -18.77 28.94 -5.72
CA LEU A 259 -18.02 28.09 -6.65
C LEU A 259 -17.48 26.83 -5.97
N GLU A 260 -17.00 26.93 -4.72
CA GLU A 260 -16.60 25.78 -3.89
C GLU A 260 -17.75 24.77 -3.79
N ASP A 261 -18.93 25.24 -3.38
CA ASP A 261 -20.11 24.39 -3.25
C ASP A 261 -20.60 23.83 -4.59
N LEU A 262 -20.63 24.67 -5.63
CA LEU A 262 -21.08 24.29 -6.98
C LEU A 262 -20.19 23.19 -7.56
N VAL A 263 -18.87 23.28 -7.36
CA VAL A 263 -17.94 22.26 -7.81
C VAL A 263 -18.09 20.99 -6.99
N LEU A 264 -18.31 21.09 -5.67
CA LEU A 264 -18.59 19.93 -4.85
C LEU A 264 -19.87 19.21 -5.30
N ASP A 265 -20.93 19.96 -5.62
CA ASP A 265 -22.18 19.44 -6.17
C ASP A 265 -21.97 18.76 -7.52
N LEU A 266 -21.17 19.35 -8.41
CA LEU A 266 -20.79 18.76 -9.69
C LEU A 266 -19.97 17.47 -9.49
N VAL A 267 -18.98 17.47 -8.59
CA VAL A 267 -18.18 16.30 -8.26
C VAL A 267 -19.06 15.19 -7.69
N ASN A 268 -19.97 15.49 -6.77
CA ASN A 268 -20.90 14.52 -6.22
C ASN A 268 -21.85 13.97 -7.28
N TYR A 269 -22.38 14.84 -8.16
CA TYR A 269 -23.19 14.43 -9.30
C TYR A 269 -22.43 13.48 -10.23
N PHE A 270 -21.18 13.82 -10.57
CA PHE A 270 -20.31 12.97 -11.39
C PHE A 270 -19.93 11.67 -10.69
N ARG A 271 -19.71 11.65 -9.36
CA ARG A 271 -19.44 10.43 -8.59
C ARG A 271 -20.66 9.50 -8.51
N GLU A 272 -21.85 10.04 -8.25
CA GLU A 272 -23.12 9.29 -8.33
C GLU A 272 -23.30 8.69 -9.72
N PHE A 273 -22.95 9.45 -10.77
CA PHE A 273 -22.95 8.96 -12.14
C PHE A 273 -21.90 7.87 -12.38
N ILE A 274 -20.66 8.01 -11.89
CA ILE A 274 -19.63 6.95 -11.96
C ILE A 274 -20.14 5.68 -11.31
N PHE A 275 -20.82 5.77 -10.16
CA PHE A 275 -21.42 4.61 -9.50
C PHE A 275 -22.52 3.96 -10.35
N ALA A 276 -23.41 4.76 -10.96
CA ALA A 276 -24.42 4.27 -11.88
C ALA A 276 -23.80 3.63 -13.15
N VAL A 277 -22.77 4.24 -13.72
CA VAL A 277 -22.00 3.68 -14.85
C VAL A 277 -21.33 2.37 -14.45
N LYS A 278 -20.79 2.27 -13.24
CA LYS A 278 -20.20 1.04 -12.70
C LYS A 278 -21.24 -0.09 -12.59
N ALA A 279 -22.46 0.24 -12.15
CA ALA A 279 -23.56 -0.70 -11.90
C ALA A 279 -24.30 -1.18 -13.17
N VAL A 280 -24.33 -0.40 -14.26
CA VAL A 280 -25.11 -0.76 -15.47
C VAL A 280 -24.27 -1.54 -16.47
N THR A 281 -24.73 -2.74 -16.83
CA THR A 281 -24.19 -3.57 -17.92
C THR A 281 -24.86 -3.20 -19.25
N LYS A 282 -24.17 -2.40 -20.08
CA LYS A 282 -24.50 -2.04 -21.48
C LYS A 282 -25.84 -1.30 -21.70
N GLY A 283 -25.80 -0.03 -22.11
CA GLY A 283 -26.97 0.69 -22.58
C GLY A 283 -26.64 1.93 -23.43
N LEU A 284 -27.51 2.25 -24.41
CA LEU A 284 -27.39 3.40 -25.34
C LEU A 284 -27.20 4.76 -24.63
N VAL A 285 -27.72 4.92 -23.41
CA VAL A 285 -27.66 6.18 -22.65
C VAL A 285 -26.23 6.58 -22.31
N ALA A 286 -25.34 5.62 -22.01
CA ALA A 286 -23.93 5.92 -21.69
C ALA A 286 -23.18 6.52 -22.91
N ASN A 287 -23.52 6.12 -24.13
CA ASN A 287 -22.88 6.60 -25.36
C ASN A 287 -23.24 8.07 -25.67
N ASP A 288 -24.50 8.46 -25.49
CA ASP A 288 -24.94 9.85 -25.75
C ASP A 288 -24.43 10.82 -24.69
N TRP A 289 -24.34 10.36 -23.43
CA TRP A 289 -23.71 11.10 -22.35
C TRP A 289 -22.21 11.26 -22.55
N ALA A 290 -21.51 10.19 -22.91
CA ALA A 290 -20.07 10.25 -23.16
C ALA A 290 -19.75 11.18 -24.34
N LYS A 291 -20.55 11.18 -25.42
CA LYS A 291 -20.44 12.17 -26.52
C LYS A 291 -20.72 13.61 -26.07
N THR A 292 -21.64 13.80 -25.14
CA THR A 292 -22.03 15.11 -24.61
C THR A 292 -20.97 15.68 -23.67
N ILE A 293 -20.48 14.87 -22.73
CA ILE A 293 -19.35 15.21 -21.86
C ILE A 293 -18.10 15.48 -22.70
N SER A 294 -17.81 14.61 -23.68
CA SER A 294 -16.77 14.82 -24.69
C SER A 294 -16.92 16.19 -25.38
N THR A 295 -18.06 16.51 -26.00
CA THR A 295 -18.21 17.81 -26.69
C THR A 295 -18.17 19.05 -25.79
N ILE A 296 -18.59 18.96 -24.53
CA ILE A 296 -18.66 20.12 -23.60
C ILE A 296 -17.32 20.32 -22.89
N ILE A 297 -16.73 19.25 -22.38
CA ILE A 297 -15.51 19.29 -21.57
C ILE A 297 -14.29 19.44 -22.47
N LEU A 298 -14.17 18.68 -23.58
CA LEU A 298 -12.96 18.69 -24.43
C LEU A 298 -12.67 20.07 -25.05
N LYS A 299 -13.71 20.89 -25.27
CA LYS A 299 -13.54 22.25 -25.81
C LYS A 299 -12.84 23.22 -24.86
N LYS A 300 -12.94 23.03 -23.53
CA LYS A 300 -12.36 23.96 -22.53
C LYS A 300 -11.59 23.26 -21.40
N PHE A 301 -11.21 22.01 -21.58
CA PHE A 301 -10.38 21.25 -20.65
C PHE A 301 -8.89 21.42 -20.97
N PRO A 302 -8.00 21.53 -19.97
CA PRO A 302 -8.29 21.68 -18.54
C PRO A 302 -8.89 23.06 -18.21
N LEU A 303 -9.69 23.14 -17.15
CA LEU A 303 -10.13 24.42 -16.60
C LEU A 303 -8.94 25.09 -15.90
N GLU A 304 -8.40 26.15 -16.51
CA GLU A 304 -7.33 26.96 -15.93
C GLU A 304 -7.93 28.08 -15.07
N ALA A 305 -7.46 28.21 -13.82
CA ALA A 305 -7.69 29.40 -13.01
C ALA A 305 -6.63 30.44 -13.42
N GLY A 306 -7.04 31.71 -13.63
CA GLY A 306 -6.09 32.76 -13.99
C GLY A 306 -5.00 33.01 -12.94
N HIS A 307 -3.82 33.46 -13.34
CA HIS A 307 -2.66 33.69 -12.44
C HIS A 307 -2.82 34.76 -11.33
N GLN A 308 -4.01 35.31 -11.07
CA GLN A 308 -4.30 36.22 -9.95
C GLN A 308 -5.48 35.75 -9.08
N VAL A 309 -5.74 34.45 -9.13
CA VAL A 309 -6.83 33.80 -8.43
C VAL A 309 -6.36 33.34 -7.04
N SER A 310 -7.24 33.44 -6.03
CA SER A 310 -7.02 32.84 -4.72
C SER A 310 -6.70 31.35 -4.85
N GLU A 311 -5.66 30.88 -4.16
CA GLU A 311 -5.16 29.48 -4.19
C GLU A 311 -6.28 28.43 -4.05
N LYS A 312 -7.31 28.74 -3.26
CA LYS A 312 -8.51 27.90 -3.13
C LYS A 312 -9.21 27.58 -4.45
N VAL A 313 -9.29 28.52 -5.40
CA VAL A 313 -9.95 28.25 -6.68
C VAL A 313 -9.07 27.47 -7.64
N GLU A 314 -7.74 27.59 -7.53
CA GLU A 314 -6.83 26.66 -8.21
C GLU A 314 -7.05 25.22 -7.72
N GLU A 315 -7.18 25.02 -6.40
CA GLU A 315 -7.48 23.71 -5.79
C GLU A 315 -8.84 23.15 -6.26
N ILE A 316 -9.85 24.01 -6.38
CA ILE A 316 -11.18 23.65 -6.87
C ILE A 316 -11.13 23.24 -8.35
N CYS A 317 -10.51 24.06 -9.21
CA CYS A 317 -10.37 23.76 -10.63
C CYS A 317 -9.59 22.46 -10.84
N PHE A 318 -8.52 22.25 -10.08
CA PHE A 318 -7.77 21.00 -10.12
C PHE A 318 -8.60 19.80 -9.68
N THR A 319 -9.43 19.92 -8.64
CA THR A 319 -10.33 18.85 -8.19
C THR A 319 -11.40 18.52 -9.21
N LEU A 320 -11.97 19.55 -9.85
CA LEU A 320 -12.92 19.36 -10.93
C LEU A 320 -12.27 18.69 -12.14
N ASN A 321 -11.11 19.18 -12.58
CA ASN A 321 -10.36 18.58 -13.69
C ASN A 321 -9.96 17.13 -13.41
N SER A 322 -9.58 16.81 -12.16
CA SER A 322 -9.26 15.44 -11.73
C SER A 322 -10.47 14.53 -11.76
N THR A 323 -11.62 14.99 -11.25
CA THR A 323 -12.88 14.20 -11.25
C THR A 323 -13.38 13.96 -12.67
N VAL A 324 -13.28 14.99 -13.52
CA VAL A 324 -13.60 14.91 -14.95
C VAL A 324 -12.68 13.92 -15.66
N THR A 325 -11.37 13.93 -15.34
CA THR A 325 -10.40 12.98 -15.88
C THR A 325 -10.71 11.55 -15.42
N GLU A 326 -11.00 11.33 -14.13
CA GLU A 326 -11.42 10.02 -13.59
C GLU A 326 -12.66 9.48 -14.33
N LEU A 327 -13.67 10.34 -14.54
CA LEU A 327 -14.90 9.99 -15.24
C LEU A 327 -14.62 9.65 -16.71
N TYR A 328 -13.77 10.44 -17.38
CA TYR A 328 -13.34 10.20 -18.76
C TYR A 328 -12.64 8.84 -18.88
N LEU A 329 -11.71 8.53 -17.98
CA LEU A 329 -10.98 7.26 -17.96
C LEU A 329 -11.93 6.07 -17.74
N HIS A 330 -12.87 6.16 -16.80
CA HIS A 330 -13.86 5.09 -16.61
C HIS A 330 -14.79 4.87 -17.82
N LEU A 331 -15.13 5.94 -18.57
CA LEU A 331 -15.90 5.82 -19.80
C LEU A 331 -15.08 5.21 -20.94
N SER A 332 -13.82 5.61 -21.09
CA SER A 332 -12.92 5.09 -22.13
C SER A 332 -12.62 3.60 -21.91
N GLU A 333 -12.54 3.15 -20.66
CA GLU A 333 -12.36 1.73 -20.35
C GLU A 333 -13.52 0.84 -20.80
N ARG A 334 -14.76 1.35 -20.80
CA ARG A 334 -15.97 0.57 -21.08
C ARG A 334 -16.44 0.64 -22.54
N ILE A 335 -16.08 1.69 -23.26
CA ILE A 335 -16.50 1.92 -24.65
C ILE A 335 -15.26 1.94 -25.55
N LEU A 336 -14.63 0.77 -25.70
CA LEU A 336 -13.47 0.58 -26.56
C LEU A 336 -13.80 1.05 -28.00
N HIS A 337 -12.90 1.83 -28.61
CA HIS A 337 -13.00 2.41 -29.96
C HIS A 337 -13.97 3.59 -30.20
N ALA A 338 -14.79 4.01 -29.22
CA ALA A 338 -15.68 5.16 -29.40
C ALA A 338 -15.11 6.51 -28.93
N PHE A 339 -14.01 6.50 -28.17
CA PHE A 339 -13.38 7.68 -27.59
C PHE A 339 -11.87 7.66 -27.82
N PRO A 340 -11.33 8.41 -28.81
CA PRO A 340 -9.89 8.59 -28.92
C PRO A 340 -9.37 9.34 -27.70
N LEU A 341 -8.29 8.85 -27.07
CA LEU A 341 -7.60 9.53 -25.98
C LEU A 341 -7.10 10.89 -26.48
N GLU A 342 -7.73 11.99 -26.05
CA GLU A 342 -7.27 13.33 -26.41
C GLU A 342 -6.00 13.69 -25.64
N GLU A 343 -5.03 14.28 -26.34
CA GLU A 343 -3.73 14.67 -25.80
C GLU A 343 -3.83 15.59 -24.58
N LYS A 344 -4.85 16.45 -24.53
CA LYS A 344 -5.10 17.37 -23.41
C LYS A 344 -5.31 16.65 -22.06
N PHE A 345 -5.90 15.45 -22.08
CA PHE A 345 -6.07 14.65 -20.86
C PHE A 345 -4.75 13.99 -20.45
N LEU A 346 -3.95 13.56 -21.41
CA LEU A 346 -2.63 13.00 -21.15
C LEU A 346 -1.68 14.05 -20.59
N GLU A 347 -1.71 15.27 -21.13
CA GLU A 347 -0.95 16.43 -20.63
C GLU A 347 -1.36 16.80 -19.20
N PHE A 348 -2.66 16.78 -18.89
CA PHE A 348 -3.14 17.02 -17.52
C PHE A 348 -2.65 15.93 -16.55
N ILE A 349 -2.71 14.65 -16.94
CA ILE A 349 -2.23 13.53 -16.11
C ILE A 349 -0.72 13.65 -15.87
N GLU A 350 0.07 13.94 -16.91
CA GLU A 350 1.52 14.17 -16.80
C GLU A 350 1.83 15.33 -15.83
N ASN A 351 1.17 16.47 -15.99
CA ASN A 351 1.37 17.64 -15.12
C ASN A 351 0.91 17.38 -13.67
N ALA A 352 -0.17 16.60 -13.48
CA ALA A 352 -0.62 16.18 -12.17
C ALA A 352 0.41 15.26 -11.50
N LEU A 353 0.95 14.26 -12.22
CA LEU A 353 1.98 13.34 -11.73
C LEU A 353 3.25 14.10 -11.34
N LEU A 354 3.75 14.98 -12.21
CA LEU A 354 4.93 15.82 -11.97
C LEU A 354 4.72 16.87 -10.87
N GLY A 355 3.52 16.95 -10.29
CA GLY A 355 3.21 17.88 -9.22
C GLY A 355 3.28 19.35 -9.63
N LYS A 356 3.21 19.64 -10.94
CA LYS A 356 3.29 21.00 -11.50
C LYS A 356 2.05 21.84 -11.22
N ILE A 357 0.97 21.22 -10.74
CA ILE A 357 -0.33 21.85 -10.48
C ILE A 357 -0.53 22.03 -8.97
N CYS A 358 -0.83 23.26 -8.52
CA CYS A 358 -1.05 23.67 -7.12
C CYS A 358 0.16 23.50 -6.17
N THR A 359 1.25 24.26 -6.40
CA THR A 359 2.53 24.11 -5.65
C THR A 359 2.65 24.97 -4.38
N GLY A 360 1.72 25.88 -4.10
CA GLY A 360 1.89 26.95 -3.10
C GLY A 360 1.69 26.60 -1.62
N THR A 361 0.72 25.75 -1.25
CA THR A 361 0.30 25.57 0.17
C THR A 361 0.07 24.14 0.63
N ARG A 362 0.00 23.94 1.96
CA ARG A 362 -0.27 22.63 2.62
C ARG A 362 -1.65 22.06 2.25
N SER A 363 -2.63 22.93 1.97
CA SER A 363 -3.96 22.58 1.47
C SER A 363 -3.87 21.96 0.06
N GLY A 364 -3.23 22.65 -0.87
CA GLY A 364 -3.05 22.21 -2.25
C GLY A 364 -2.32 20.88 -2.36
N LYS A 365 -1.29 20.64 -1.53
CA LYS A 365 -0.61 19.34 -1.45
C LYS A 365 -1.55 18.19 -1.05
N SER A 366 -2.47 18.42 -0.12
CA SER A 366 -3.42 17.40 0.33
C SER A 366 -4.50 17.08 -0.72
N VAL A 367 -4.96 18.09 -1.45
CA VAL A 367 -5.91 17.95 -2.57
C VAL A 367 -5.24 17.23 -3.74
N GLN A 368 -4.00 17.60 -4.05
CA GLN A 368 -3.16 16.93 -5.04
C GLN A 368 -2.98 15.45 -4.72
N GLU A 369 -2.70 15.11 -3.45
CA GLU A 369 -2.57 13.72 -3.02
C GLU A 369 -3.84 12.91 -3.22
N LYS A 370 -5.01 13.41 -2.77
CA LYS A 370 -6.29 12.71 -2.93
C LYS A 370 -6.64 12.44 -4.40
N ASN A 371 -6.44 13.42 -5.27
CA ASN A 371 -6.79 13.30 -6.68
C ASN A 371 -5.81 12.39 -7.44
N LEU A 372 -4.52 12.42 -7.12
CA LEU A 372 -3.54 11.53 -7.74
C LEU A 372 -3.81 10.05 -7.42
N LEU A 373 -4.27 9.74 -6.20
CA LEU A 373 -4.66 8.37 -5.83
C LEU A 373 -5.78 7.81 -6.72
N LEU A 374 -6.63 8.66 -7.29
CA LEU A 374 -7.70 8.27 -8.20
C LEU A 374 -7.19 8.01 -9.62
N LEU A 375 -6.13 8.71 -10.05
CA LEU A 375 -5.60 8.62 -11.41
C LEU A 375 -4.55 7.51 -11.59
N ILE A 376 -3.72 7.26 -10.57
CA ILE A 376 -2.63 6.26 -10.58
C ILE A 376 -3.07 4.84 -11.03
N PRO A 377 -4.24 4.30 -10.63
CA PRO A 377 -4.67 2.97 -11.05
C PRO A 377 -4.91 2.81 -12.56
N PHE A 378 -5.15 3.89 -13.30
CA PHE A 378 -5.42 3.84 -14.75
C PHE A 378 -4.16 3.84 -15.61
N ILE A 379 -3.00 4.18 -15.04
CA ILE A 379 -1.73 4.30 -15.76
C ILE A 379 -1.34 3.05 -16.56
N PRO A 380 -1.44 1.80 -16.04
CA PRO A 380 -1.02 0.61 -16.78
C PRO A 380 -1.78 0.44 -18.10
N LYS A 381 -3.09 0.69 -18.06
CA LYS A 381 -3.96 0.60 -19.24
C LYS A 381 -3.73 1.76 -20.21
N LEU A 382 -3.52 2.98 -19.70
CA LEU A 382 -3.17 4.12 -20.54
C LEU A 382 -1.87 3.86 -21.32
N VAL A 383 -0.82 3.40 -20.63
CA VAL A 383 0.48 3.06 -21.22
C VAL A 383 0.36 1.97 -22.31
N SER A 384 -0.63 1.07 -22.20
CA SER A 384 -0.89 0.04 -23.22
C SER A 384 -1.64 0.53 -24.46
N GLN A 385 -2.29 1.70 -24.40
CA GLN A 385 -3.19 2.20 -25.46
C GLN A 385 -2.68 3.43 -26.20
N VAL A 386 -1.76 4.20 -25.62
CA VAL A 386 -1.25 5.46 -26.19
C VAL A 386 -0.09 5.23 -27.18
N ALA A 387 0.14 6.21 -28.05
CA ALA A 387 1.29 6.23 -28.96
C ALA A 387 2.63 6.29 -28.18
N SER A 388 3.73 5.90 -28.84
CA SER A 388 5.08 5.79 -28.25
C SER A 388 5.55 7.06 -27.53
N ASP A 389 5.26 8.23 -28.08
CA ASP A 389 5.74 9.51 -27.54
C ASP A 389 5.03 9.89 -26.23
N TRP A 390 3.73 9.63 -26.15
CA TRP A 390 2.96 9.82 -24.91
C TRP A 390 3.27 8.74 -23.89
N LYS A 391 3.58 7.52 -24.34
CA LYS A 391 3.97 6.41 -23.48
C LYS A 391 5.23 6.74 -22.68
N SER A 392 6.27 7.27 -23.33
CA SER A 392 7.52 7.63 -22.66
C SER A 392 7.31 8.76 -21.65
N ARG A 393 6.59 9.83 -22.02
CA ARG A 393 6.27 10.96 -21.12
C ARG A 393 5.51 10.54 -19.88
N LEU A 394 4.49 9.69 -20.04
CA LEU A 394 3.71 9.20 -18.90
C LEU A 394 4.52 8.28 -17.99
N LEU A 395 5.34 7.39 -18.57
CA LEU A 395 6.22 6.51 -17.79
C LEU A 395 7.30 7.29 -17.03
N GLU A 396 7.87 8.32 -17.65
CA GLU A 396 8.84 9.23 -17.00
C GLU A 396 8.18 9.99 -15.85
N ALA A 397 7.02 10.61 -16.08
CA ALA A 397 6.27 11.34 -15.06
C ALA A 397 5.85 10.43 -13.89
N PHE A 398 5.36 9.21 -14.19
CA PHE A 398 5.01 8.23 -13.18
C PHE A 398 6.24 7.75 -12.38
N THR A 399 7.35 7.48 -13.06
CA THR A 399 8.60 7.05 -12.42
C THR A 399 9.11 8.13 -11.49
N LYS A 400 9.20 9.38 -11.96
CA LYS A 400 9.60 10.52 -11.12
C LYS A 400 8.69 10.68 -9.90
N THR A 401 7.38 10.56 -10.11
CA THR A 401 6.40 10.56 -9.00
C THR A 401 6.73 9.46 -7.99
N PHE A 402 6.96 8.24 -8.45
CA PHE A 402 7.31 7.11 -7.57
C PHE A 402 8.63 7.36 -6.82
N MET A 403 9.67 7.88 -7.48
CA MET A 403 10.97 8.16 -6.84
C MET A 403 10.86 9.24 -5.76
N ASP A 404 10.13 10.33 -6.04
CA ASP A 404 10.03 11.49 -5.16
C ASP A 404 9.06 11.28 -3.96
N CYS A 405 8.25 10.22 -4.00
CA CYS A 405 7.28 9.93 -2.93
C CYS A 405 7.94 9.46 -1.64
N ASN A 406 7.48 10.01 -0.51
CA ASN A 406 7.79 9.46 0.81
C ASN A 406 7.28 7.99 0.90
N PRO A 407 8.09 7.04 1.39
CA PRO A 407 7.70 5.63 1.55
C PRO A 407 6.38 5.39 2.31
N GLN A 408 5.99 6.32 3.19
CA GLN A 408 4.76 6.25 4.00
C GLN A 408 3.51 6.80 3.30
N SER A 409 3.70 7.57 2.22
CA SER A 409 2.58 8.24 1.57
C SER A 409 1.62 7.22 0.96
N SER A 410 0.32 7.51 1.03
CA SER A 410 -0.67 6.73 0.30
C SER A 410 -0.34 6.71 -1.20
N ARG A 411 0.29 7.78 -1.69
CA ARG A 411 0.79 7.91 -3.07
C ARG A 411 1.81 6.81 -3.41
N LYS A 412 2.81 6.55 -2.54
CA LYS A 412 3.80 5.47 -2.76
C LYS A 412 3.14 4.10 -2.81
N LEU A 413 2.20 3.82 -1.90
CA LEU A 413 1.46 2.54 -1.89
C LEU A 413 0.61 2.34 -3.15
N ALA A 414 -0.06 3.40 -3.62
CA ALA A 414 -0.79 3.37 -4.88
C ALA A 414 0.15 3.11 -6.06
N CYS A 415 1.30 3.81 -6.13
CA CYS A 415 2.32 3.57 -7.14
C CYS A 415 2.83 2.12 -7.11
N LEU A 416 3.13 1.56 -5.92
CA LEU A 416 3.57 0.16 -5.78
C LEU A 416 2.50 -0.82 -6.28
N SER A 417 1.23 -0.60 -5.92
CA SER A 417 0.11 -1.41 -6.44
C SER A 417 0.02 -1.34 -7.97
N THR A 418 0.23 -0.16 -8.56
CA THR A 418 0.23 0.02 -10.01
C THR A 418 1.44 -0.62 -10.67
N ILE A 419 2.64 -0.49 -10.08
CA ILE A 419 3.88 -1.14 -10.52
C ILE A 419 3.71 -2.67 -10.55
N LYS A 420 3.03 -3.25 -9.56
CA LYS A 420 2.71 -4.68 -9.53
C LYS A 420 2.05 -5.15 -10.84
N HIS A 421 1.09 -4.38 -11.37
CA HIS A 421 0.39 -4.68 -12.62
C HIS A 421 1.23 -4.44 -13.89
N MET A 422 2.30 -3.64 -13.79
CA MET A 422 3.17 -3.30 -14.94
C MET A 422 4.45 -4.14 -14.99
N ILE A 423 4.92 -4.67 -13.86
CA ILE A 423 6.03 -5.65 -13.82
C ILE A 423 5.55 -7.03 -14.26
N ILE A 424 4.29 -7.37 -13.97
CA ILE A 424 3.69 -8.69 -14.22
C ILE A 424 2.48 -8.50 -15.14
N PRO A 425 2.62 -8.67 -16.47
CA PRO A 425 1.47 -8.62 -17.34
C PRO A 425 0.68 -9.93 -17.15
N ILE A 426 -0.37 -9.89 -16.33
CA ILE A 426 -1.24 -11.06 -16.05
C ILE A 426 -1.93 -11.57 -17.34
N GLU A 427 -1.99 -10.77 -18.41
CA GLU A 427 -2.80 -11.08 -19.60
C GLU A 427 -2.11 -10.89 -20.97
N ALA A 428 -0.84 -10.49 -21.04
CA ALA A 428 -0.19 -10.25 -22.34
C ALA A 428 0.93 -11.25 -22.63
N LYS A 429 0.58 -12.33 -23.34
CA LYS A 429 1.50 -13.12 -24.18
C LYS A 429 2.01 -12.34 -25.40
N GLU A 430 1.70 -11.05 -25.51
CA GLU A 430 2.16 -10.18 -26.60
C GLU A 430 3.25 -9.25 -26.07
N TYR A 431 4.48 -9.60 -26.45
CA TYR A 431 5.65 -8.73 -26.57
C TYR A 431 5.81 -7.68 -25.47
N LEU A 432 6.70 -7.97 -24.50
CA LEU A 432 7.44 -6.95 -23.76
C LEU A 432 7.85 -5.84 -24.73
N VAL A 433 7.12 -4.73 -24.71
CA VAL A 433 7.46 -3.58 -25.55
C VAL A 433 8.78 -3.03 -24.99
N PRO A 434 9.87 -2.98 -25.79
CA PRO A 434 11.19 -2.55 -25.31
C PRO A 434 11.16 -1.23 -24.54
N ASP A 435 10.22 -0.34 -24.87
CA ASP A 435 10.08 1.01 -24.33
C ASP A 435 9.80 1.08 -22.81
N ILE A 436 9.22 0.03 -22.18
CA ILE A 436 8.93 0.05 -20.73
C ILE A 436 10.05 -0.55 -19.88
N LEU A 437 10.95 -1.32 -20.50
CA LEU A 437 11.90 -2.16 -19.79
C LEU A 437 12.84 -1.35 -18.89
N ASN A 438 13.34 -0.22 -19.38
CA ASN A 438 14.22 0.67 -18.59
C ASN A 438 13.53 1.16 -17.32
N TYR A 439 12.25 1.53 -17.40
CA TYR A 439 11.48 1.97 -16.24
C TYR A 439 11.20 0.82 -15.27
N GLN A 440 10.88 -0.38 -15.78
CA GLN A 440 10.74 -1.58 -14.94
C GLN A 440 12.02 -1.87 -14.16
N ILE A 441 13.18 -1.81 -14.82
CA ILE A 441 14.49 -2.00 -14.19
C ILE A 441 14.69 -0.96 -13.07
N THR A 442 14.44 0.33 -13.35
CA THR A 442 14.53 1.39 -12.34
C THR A 442 13.61 1.10 -11.14
N TRP A 443 12.36 0.70 -11.36
CA TRP A 443 11.44 0.40 -10.26
C TRP A 443 11.89 -0.80 -9.43
N ILE A 444 12.39 -1.86 -10.09
CA ILE A 444 12.87 -3.08 -9.43
C ILE A 444 14.09 -2.78 -8.56
N GLN A 445 15.02 -1.95 -9.05
CA GLN A 445 16.23 -1.55 -8.33
C GLN A 445 15.91 -0.76 -7.04
N GLU A 446 14.78 -0.06 -6.99
CA GLU A 446 14.33 0.70 -5.81
C GLU A 446 13.67 -0.14 -4.72
N LEU A 447 13.09 -1.30 -5.06
CA LEU A 447 12.33 -2.13 -4.12
C LEU A 447 13.16 -2.57 -2.89
N PRO A 448 14.41 -3.04 -3.03
CA PRO A 448 15.25 -3.40 -1.87
C PRO A 448 15.49 -2.23 -0.91
N TYR A 449 15.68 -1.01 -1.41
CA TYR A 449 15.91 0.17 -0.57
C TYR A 449 14.68 0.50 0.29
N LEU A 450 13.47 0.29 -0.25
CA LEU A 450 12.24 0.46 0.52
C LEU A 450 12.10 -0.57 1.66
N LEU A 451 12.66 -1.78 1.50
CA LEU A 451 12.70 -2.78 2.57
C LEU A 451 13.68 -2.41 3.69
N ILE A 452 14.82 -1.81 3.35
CA ILE A 452 15.84 -1.36 4.32
C ILE A 452 15.28 -0.24 5.23
N LEU A 453 14.37 0.59 4.72
CA LEU A 453 13.66 1.63 5.50
C LEU A 453 12.53 1.06 6.39
N GLY A 454 12.38 -0.27 6.45
CA GLY A 454 11.18 -0.98 6.89
C GLY A 454 10.86 -0.98 8.39
N ASP A 455 11.79 -0.62 9.27
CA ASP A 455 11.60 -0.66 10.74
C ASP A 455 10.40 0.12 11.24
N LYS A 456 10.00 1.16 10.52
CA LYS A 456 8.87 2.01 10.87
C LYS A 456 7.63 1.71 10.01
N HIS A 457 7.72 0.81 9.01
CA HIS A 457 6.85 0.81 7.82
C HIS A 457 6.42 -0.58 7.31
N GLN A 458 5.83 -1.39 8.19
CA GLN A 458 5.41 -2.77 7.89
C GLN A 458 4.46 -2.93 6.69
N SER A 459 3.54 -1.98 6.47
CA SER A 459 2.57 -2.05 5.35
C SER A 459 3.24 -1.90 3.98
N CYS A 460 4.22 -0.99 3.86
CA CYS A 460 5.02 -0.83 2.65
C CYS A 460 5.86 -2.07 2.37
N CYS A 461 6.56 -2.60 3.39
CA CYS A 461 7.36 -3.82 3.25
C CYS A 461 6.52 -5.01 2.79
N LYS A 462 5.31 -5.19 3.32
CA LYS A 462 4.41 -6.27 2.89
C LYS A 462 4.06 -6.20 1.40
N VAL A 463 3.74 -5.00 0.89
CA VAL A 463 3.43 -4.80 -0.53
C VAL A 463 4.67 -5.03 -1.39
N VAL A 464 5.82 -4.48 -0.99
CA VAL A 464 7.09 -4.67 -1.71
C VAL A 464 7.48 -6.15 -1.77
N LEU A 465 7.40 -6.88 -0.67
CA LEU A 465 7.70 -8.32 -0.62
C LEU A 465 6.74 -9.14 -1.50
N SER A 466 5.46 -8.77 -1.57
CA SER A 466 4.53 -9.40 -2.52
C SER A 466 4.93 -9.12 -3.96
N ILE A 467 5.33 -7.90 -4.29
CA ILE A 467 5.78 -7.55 -5.65
C ILE A 467 7.05 -8.33 -6.01
N LEU A 468 8.02 -8.40 -5.09
CA LEU A 468 9.27 -9.15 -5.31
C LEU A 468 9.01 -10.65 -5.49
N TYR A 469 8.13 -11.24 -4.69
CA TYR A 469 7.75 -12.64 -4.83
C TYR A 469 7.07 -12.90 -6.18
N ASP A 470 6.07 -12.09 -6.53
CA ASP A 470 5.35 -12.25 -7.79
C ASP A 470 6.28 -11.98 -9.01
N PHE A 471 7.22 -11.05 -8.88
CA PHE A 471 8.27 -10.80 -9.87
C PHE A 471 9.21 -12.00 -10.03
N ALA A 472 9.72 -12.53 -8.92
CA ALA A 472 10.65 -13.66 -8.92
C ALA A 472 10.03 -14.93 -9.55
N THR A 473 8.72 -15.14 -9.35
CA THR A 473 7.99 -16.25 -10.00
C THR A 473 7.83 -16.08 -11.51
N SER A 474 7.83 -14.83 -12.01
CA SER A 474 7.43 -14.50 -13.38
C SER A 474 8.59 -14.07 -14.29
N CYS A 475 9.74 -13.68 -13.74
CA CYS A 475 10.85 -13.05 -14.48
C CYS A 475 11.60 -14.00 -15.43
N THR A 476 11.36 -15.31 -15.37
CA THR A 476 12.03 -16.35 -16.19
C THR A 476 11.84 -16.16 -17.69
N ILE A 477 10.87 -15.34 -18.10
CA ILE A 477 10.53 -15.04 -19.50
C ILE A 477 11.51 -14.02 -20.12
N ASN A 478 12.11 -13.11 -19.35
CA ASN A 478 12.97 -12.04 -19.87
C ASN A 478 14.39 -12.10 -19.26
N PRO A 479 15.45 -12.30 -20.07
CA PRO A 479 16.81 -12.45 -19.56
C PRO A 479 17.34 -11.20 -18.84
N LEU A 480 16.92 -9.99 -19.25
CA LEU A 480 17.35 -8.74 -18.60
C LEU A 480 16.71 -8.57 -17.22
N LEU A 481 15.43 -8.91 -17.09
CA LEU A 481 14.74 -8.92 -15.78
C LEU A 481 15.27 -10.03 -14.86
N ALA A 482 15.60 -11.20 -15.42
CA ALA A 482 16.25 -12.26 -14.65
C ALA A 482 17.62 -11.81 -14.13
N GLN A 483 18.40 -11.04 -14.89
CA GLN A 483 19.67 -10.48 -14.43
C GLN A 483 19.46 -9.47 -13.28
N GLU A 484 18.43 -8.63 -13.35
CA GLU A 484 18.11 -7.70 -12.25
C GLU A 484 17.68 -8.42 -10.98
N LEU A 485 16.99 -9.57 -11.09
CA LEU A 485 16.75 -10.42 -9.93
C LEU A 485 18.08 -10.87 -9.30
N GLU A 486 19.03 -11.38 -10.09
CA GLU A 486 20.34 -11.78 -9.56
C GLU A 486 21.11 -10.62 -8.91
N ASN A 487 21.10 -9.44 -9.53
CA ASN A 487 21.74 -8.24 -9.00
C ASN A 487 21.12 -7.79 -7.65
N MET A 488 19.86 -8.15 -7.39
CA MET A 488 19.16 -7.79 -6.17
C MET A 488 19.76 -8.40 -4.91
N GLN A 489 20.48 -9.53 -5.03
CA GLN A 489 21.16 -10.18 -3.90
C GLN A 489 22.13 -9.23 -3.18
N PHE A 490 22.77 -8.31 -3.90
CA PHE A 490 23.69 -7.32 -3.33
C PHE A 490 22.95 -6.27 -2.50
N SER A 491 21.84 -5.75 -3.03
CA SER A 491 21.02 -4.73 -2.36
C SER A 491 20.26 -5.29 -1.15
N LEU A 492 19.90 -6.58 -1.16
CA LEU A 492 19.17 -7.22 -0.07
C LEU A 492 20.06 -7.60 1.14
N ARG A 493 21.39 -7.48 1.08
CA ARG A 493 22.26 -7.80 2.22
C ARG A 493 21.90 -6.98 3.45
N GLN A 494 21.81 -5.67 3.30
CA GLN A 494 21.49 -4.76 4.41
C GLN A 494 20.09 -5.00 5.02
N PHE A 495 19.19 -5.65 4.26
CA PHE A 495 17.87 -6.02 4.75
C PHE A 495 17.92 -7.15 5.80
N TYR A 496 18.89 -8.07 5.67
CA TYR A 496 19.11 -9.17 6.63
C TYR A 496 20.10 -8.80 7.72
N SER A 497 21.34 -8.41 7.35
CA SER A 497 22.36 -7.95 8.29
C SER A 497 23.52 -7.21 7.61
N THR A 498 24.18 -6.32 8.37
CA THR A 498 25.41 -5.62 7.97
C THR A 498 26.50 -5.87 9.00
N CYS A 499 27.72 -6.15 8.56
CA CYS A 499 28.89 -6.28 9.45
C CYS A 499 29.60 -4.94 9.52
N LEU A 500 29.89 -4.51 10.74
CA LEU A 500 30.69 -3.33 11.00
C LEU A 500 32.18 -3.71 11.06
N ASP A 501 33.05 -2.71 10.88
CA ASP A 501 34.51 -2.89 10.86
C ASP A 501 35.06 -3.37 12.22
N ASP A 502 34.30 -3.20 13.30
CA ASP A 502 34.62 -3.66 14.66
C ASP A 502 34.18 -5.11 14.93
N GLY A 503 33.62 -5.80 13.92
CA GLY A 503 33.11 -7.17 14.03
C GLY A 503 31.69 -7.27 14.60
N ASN A 504 31.05 -6.15 14.96
CA ASN A 504 29.66 -6.17 15.43
C ASN A 504 28.68 -6.37 14.25
N ILE A 505 27.60 -7.10 14.53
CA ILE A 505 26.53 -7.38 13.57
C ILE A 505 25.39 -6.40 13.79
N LEU A 506 25.10 -5.59 12.78
CA LEU A 506 23.88 -4.78 12.73
C LEU A 506 22.77 -5.60 12.04
N PHE A 507 21.78 -6.02 12.81
CA PHE A 507 20.64 -6.76 12.28
C PHE A 507 19.72 -5.86 11.46
N GLY A 508 19.39 -6.30 10.25
CA GLY A 508 18.52 -5.58 9.34
C GLY A 508 17.03 -5.65 9.74
N PRO A 509 16.16 -4.91 9.04
CA PRO A 509 14.73 -4.83 9.36
C PRO A 509 13.98 -6.15 9.32
N PHE A 510 14.53 -7.16 8.63
CA PHE A 510 13.91 -8.48 8.48
C PHE A 510 13.43 -9.08 9.82
N VAL A 511 14.25 -9.02 10.88
CA VAL A 511 13.95 -9.66 12.17
C VAL A 511 12.70 -9.07 12.83
N ARG A 512 12.42 -7.78 12.58
CA ARG A 512 11.28 -7.04 13.16
C ARG A 512 9.99 -7.14 12.33
N LEU A 513 10.02 -7.83 11.19
CA LEU A 513 8.83 -8.00 10.35
C LEU A 513 7.90 -9.10 10.89
N PRO A 514 6.59 -9.02 10.60
CA PRO A 514 5.67 -10.12 10.91
C PRO A 514 6.03 -11.42 10.19
N SER A 515 5.74 -12.58 10.81
CA SER A 515 6.16 -13.90 10.31
C SER A 515 5.70 -14.18 8.86
N ASN A 516 4.53 -13.70 8.44
CA ASN A 516 4.07 -13.82 7.04
C ASN A 516 4.96 -13.04 6.05
N SER A 517 5.42 -11.85 6.42
CA SER A 517 6.35 -11.07 5.60
C SER A 517 7.72 -11.72 5.55
N GLN A 518 8.19 -12.27 6.68
CA GLN A 518 9.45 -13.00 6.75
C GLN A 518 9.46 -14.23 5.83
N LYS A 519 8.35 -15.00 5.81
CA LYS A 519 8.15 -16.13 4.89
C LYS A 519 8.18 -15.72 3.42
N LEU A 520 7.54 -14.59 3.06
CA LEU A 520 7.58 -14.08 1.68
C LEU A 520 9.00 -13.66 1.27
N ALA A 521 9.75 -12.99 2.17
CA ALA A 521 11.12 -12.57 1.91
C ALA A 521 12.03 -13.76 1.62
N PHE A 522 11.98 -14.80 2.46
CA PHE A 522 12.76 -16.02 2.23
C PHE A 522 12.23 -16.88 1.08
N GLY A 523 10.93 -16.82 0.80
CA GLY A 523 10.35 -17.44 -0.39
C GLY A 523 11.00 -16.96 -1.69
N CYS A 524 11.46 -15.70 -1.74
CA CYS A 524 12.14 -15.14 -2.90
C CYS A 524 13.53 -15.79 -3.16
N VAL A 525 14.21 -16.27 -2.11
CA VAL A 525 15.58 -16.83 -2.19
C VAL A 525 15.65 -18.07 -3.07
N ARG A 526 14.55 -18.84 -3.17
CA ARG A 526 14.46 -20.04 -4.01
C ARG A 526 14.52 -19.78 -5.51
N PHE A 527 14.28 -18.54 -5.95
CA PHE A 527 14.21 -18.19 -7.36
C PHE A 527 15.53 -17.68 -7.95
N PHE A 528 16.54 -17.38 -7.12
CA PHE A 528 17.88 -17.06 -7.61
C PHE A 528 18.52 -18.30 -8.24
N ARG A 529 19.19 -18.14 -9.39
CA ARG A 529 19.91 -19.23 -10.07
C ARG A 529 21.11 -19.71 -9.26
N SER A 530 21.77 -18.79 -8.57
CA SER A 530 22.90 -19.10 -7.68
C SER A 530 22.91 -18.11 -6.52
N LEU A 531 22.95 -18.61 -5.30
CA LEU A 531 23.10 -17.77 -4.12
C LEU A 531 24.54 -17.27 -3.99
N ASP A 532 24.69 -15.95 -3.92
CA ASP A 532 25.96 -15.29 -3.70
C ASP A 532 26.48 -15.53 -2.26
N PRO A 533 27.78 -15.87 -2.06
CA PRO A 533 28.31 -16.19 -0.73
C PRO A 533 28.18 -15.05 0.29
N SER A 534 28.34 -13.81 -0.14
CA SER A 534 28.18 -12.65 0.75
C SER A 534 26.72 -12.34 1.08
N PHE A 535 25.78 -12.65 0.17
CA PHE A 535 24.35 -12.64 0.50
C PHE A 535 23.99 -13.73 1.50
N LEU A 536 24.49 -14.96 1.31
CA LEU A 536 24.32 -16.06 2.26
C LEU A 536 24.89 -15.69 3.64
N THR A 537 26.10 -15.12 3.69
CA THR A 537 26.72 -14.66 4.95
C THR A 537 25.83 -13.67 5.71
N SER A 538 25.16 -12.77 4.99
CA SER A 538 24.23 -11.81 5.59
C SER A 538 22.98 -12.51 6.17
N ILE A 539 22.47 -13.55 5.50
CA ILE A 539 21.39 -14.41 6.01
C ILE A 539 21.86 -15.20 7.24
N THR A 540 23.05 -15.81 7.20
CA THR A 540 23.64 -16.56 8.32
C THR A 540 23.70 -15.69 9.57
N ARG A 541 24.24 -14.48 9.44
CA ARG A 541 24.35 -13.53 10.55
C ARG A 541 22.98 -13.06 11.05
N CYS A 542 21.99 -12.93 10.17
CA CYS A 542 20.62 -12.63 10.57
C CYS A 542 20.02 -13.74 11.45
N CYS A 543 20.34 -15.00 11.15
CA CYS A 543 19.91 -16.17 11.93
C CYS A 543 20.52 -16.23 13.35
N LEU A 544 21.63 -15.53 13.58
CA LEU A 544 22.28 -15.41 14.89
C LEU A 544 21.64 -14.31 15.78
N CYS A 545 20.58 -13.65 15.31
CA CYS A 545 19.89 -12.62 16.08
C CYS A 545 19.12 -13.23 17.26
N PRO A 546 19.33 -12.76 18.51
CA PRO A 546 18.60 -13.26 19.68
C PRO A 546 17.09 -13.04 19.60
N ASP A 547 16.65 -12.01 18.88
CA ASP A 547 15.25 -11.61 18.76
C ASP A 547 14.50 -12.39 17.65
N LEU A 548 15.19 -13.28 16.91
CA LEU A 548 14.57 -14.06 15.85
C LEU A 548 13.73 -15.20 16.42
N GLU A 549 12.48 -15.32 15.95
CA GLU A 549 11.59 -16.40 16.35
C GLU A 549 12.14 -17.78 15.93
N PRO A 550 12.17 -18.79 16.82
CA PRO A 550 12.73 -20.12 16.50
C PRO A 550 12.14 -20.78 15.26
N GLN A 551 10.82 -20.65 15.04
CA GLN A 551 10.18 -21.22 13.86
C GLN A 551 10.70 -20.59 12.57
N VAL A 552 10.99 -19.29 12.58
CA VAL A 552 11.51 -18.58 11.40
C VAL A 552 12.95 -19.04 11.12
N LEU A 553 13.76 -19.26 12.14
CA LEU A 553 15.09 -19.87 12.00
C LEU A 553 15.01 -21.24 11.29
N PHE A 554 14.11 -22.11 11.74
CA PHE A 554 13.94 -23.44 11.13
C PHE A 554 13.41 -23.35 9.69
N ASP A 555 12.45 -22.46 9.42
CA ASP A 555 11.94 -22.21 8.07
C ASP A 555 13.07 -21.76 7.10
N ILE A 556 14.06 -20.98 7.57
CA ILE A 556 15.23 -20.56 6.80
C ILE A 556 16.15 -21.75 6.51
N ILE A 557 16.45 -22.56 7.54
CA ILE A 557 17.32 -23.73 7.41
C ILE A 557 16.73 -24.71 6.40
N ASP A 558 15.42 -24.95 6.47
CA ASP A 558 14.70 -25.81 5.52
C ASP A 558 14.68 -25.23 4.10
N ALA A 559 14.51 -23.91 3.97
CA ALA A 559 14.56 -23.26 2.66
C ALA A 559 15.94 -23.38 2.00
N LEU A 560 17.02 -23.13 2.75
CA LEU A 560 18.39 -23.27 2.26
C LEU A 560 18.77 -24.73 2.02
N HIS A 561 18.30 -25.65 2.85
CA HIS A 561 18.46 -27.09 2.62
C HIS A 561 17.85 -27.47 1.27
N VAL A 562 16.64 -26.98 0.98
CA VAL A 562 16.00 -27.27 -0.31
C VAL A 562 16.76 -26.70 -1.49
N CYS A 563 17.30 -25.48 -1.38
CA CYS A 563 18.14 -24.86 -2.42
C CYS A 563 19.44 -25.64 -2.69
N ALA A 564 19.95 -26.38 -1.70
CA ALA A 564 21.15 -27.20 -1.84
C ALA A 564 20.87 -28.64 -2.29
N SER A 565 19.73 -29.22 -1.89
CA SER A 565 19.42 -30.64 -2.09
C SER A 565 18.54 -30.95 -3.30
N TYR A 566 17.67 -30.03 -3.73
CA TYR A 566 16.69 -30.32 -4.79
C TYR A 566 16.90 -29.47 -6.04
N PRO A 567 16.62 -30.01 -7.25
CA PRO A 567 16.70 -29.24 -8.49
C PRO A 567 15.65 -28.11 -8.59
N PRO A 568 15.99 -26.94 -9.14
CA PRO A 568 17.35 -26.54 -9.54
C PRO A 568 18.23 -26.26 -8.30
N VAL A 569 19.42 -26.85 -8.29
CA VAL A 569 20.37 -26.66 -7.18
C VAL A 569 20.98 -25.28 -7.33
N ASN A 570 20.56 -24.36 -6.46
CA ASN A 570 20.91 -22.94 -6.49
C ASN A 570 21.94 -22.58 -5.41
N LEU A 571 22.27 -23.53 -4.52
CA LEU A 571 23.25 -23.38 -3.46
C LEU A 571 24.24 -24.53 -3.51
N LYS A 572 25.53 -24.22 -3.57
CA LYS A 572 26.56 -25.25 -3.43
C LYS A 572 26.56 -25.82 -2.02
N ILE A 573 26.75 -27.12 -1.93
CA ILE A 573 26.78 -27.88 -0.68
C ILE A 573 27.84 -27.33 0.30
N GLU A 574 29.02 -26.94 -0.20
CA GLU A 574 30.09 -26.33 0.60
C GLU A 574 29.63 -25.08 1.39
N TYR A 575 28.83 -24.22 0.76
CA TYR A 575 28.31 -23.01 1.39
C TYR A 575 27.17 -23.30 2.35
N TYR A 576 26.33 -24.31 2.06
CA TYR A 576 25.30 -24.74 3.01
C TYR A 576 25.92 -25.33 4.28
N PHE A 577 26.98 -26.14 4.16
CA PHE A 577 27.68 -26.67 5.33
C PHE A 577 28.36 -25.57 6.13
N SER A 578 29.02 -24.62 5.46
CA SER A 578 29.55 -23.44 6.14
C SER A 578 28.46 -22.68 6.91
N PHE A 579 27.28 -22.48 6.31
CA PHE A 579 26.12 -21.89 6.99
C PHE A 579 25.74 -22.67 8.27
N CYS A 580 25.55 -23.99 8.18
CA CYS A 580 25.21 -24.81 9.33
C CYS A 580 26.29 -24.78 10.42
N ILE A 581 27.56 -24.89 10.06
CA ILE A 581 28.69 -24.88 11.00
C ILE A 581 28.79 -23.53 11.71
N THR A 582 28.64 -22.41 10.99
CA THR A 582 28.62 -21.08 11.59
C THR A 582 27.46 -20.92 12.57
N LEU A 583 26.27 -21.45 12.27
CA LEU A 583 25.18 -21.45 13.24
C LEU A 583 25.53 -22.27 14.49
N LEU A 584 26.12 -23.46 14.33
CA LEU A 584 26.52 -24.27 15.49
C LEU A 584 27.64 -23.64 16.30
N SER A 585 28.58 -22.93 15.68
CA SER A 585 29.74 -22.33 16.36
C SER A 585 29.44 -20.98 17.01
N GLU A 586 28.56 -20.16 16.42
CA GLU A 586 28.33 -18.76 16.85
C GLU A 586 26.97 -18.52 17.53
N PHE A 587 26.06 -19.49 17.55
CA PHE A 587 24.76 -19.32 18.21
C PHE A 587 24.95 -19.09 19.72
N ARG A 588 24.34 -18.02 20.23
CA ARG A 588 24.44 -17.64 21.65
C ARG A 588 23.44 -18.41 22.49
N VAL A 589 23.96 -19.30 23.33
CA VAL A 589 23.17 -20.10 24.26
C VAL A 589 23.07 -19.37 25.61
N PHE A 590 21.84 -19.15 26.10
CA PHE A 590 21.57 -18.51 27.39
C PHE A 590 20.63 -19.35 28.25
N PRO A 591 20.86 -19.43 29.58
CA PRO A 591 22.00 -18.87 30.31
C PRO A 591 23.31 -19.60 29.95
N GLU A 592 24.44 -18.88 30.01
CA GLU A 592 25.79 -19.37 29.62
C GLU A 592 26.30 -20.50 30.54
N ASN A 593 25.68 -20.72 31.71
CA ASN A 593 26.12 -21.71 32.68
C ASN A 593 25.66 -23.11 32.30
N ILE A 594 26.54 -24.04 31.92
CA ILE A 594 26.16 -25.41 31.54
C ILE A 594 25.49 -26.25 32.65
N PHE A 595 25.50 -25.80 33.90
CA PHE A 595 24.79 -26.40 35.04
C PHE A 595 23.93 -25.34 35.77
N PRO A 596 22.70 -25.66 36.23
CA PRO A 596 22.02 -26.96 36.19
C PRO A 596 21.59 -27.39 34.78
N PHE A 597 21.68 -28.69 34.50
CA PHE A 597 21.21 -29.30 33.25
C PHE A 597 19.87 -29.99 33.47
N THR A 598 18.89 -29.70 32.62
CA THR A 598 17.54 -30.27 32.68
C THR A 598 17.23 -30.95 31.35
N GLU A 599 16.93 -32.25 31.37
CA GLU A 599 16.52 -32.98 30.15
C GLU A 599 15.16 -32.52 29.63
N ASN A 600 14.22 -32.25 30.54
CA ASN A 600 12.90 -31.69 30.24
C ASN A 600 12.99 -30.18 30.08
N ILE A 601 13.67 -29.74 29.02
CA ILE A 601 13.75 -28.33 28.70
C ILE A 601 12.35 -27.85 28.30
N GLU A 602 11.88 -26.76 28.90
CA GLU A 602 10.61 -26.16 28.51
C GLU A 602 10.60 -25.84 27.00
N PRO A 603 9.50 -26.16 26.29
CA PRO A 603 9.37 -25.81 24.89
C PRO A 603 9.47 -24.29 24.73
N ASN A 604 10.19 -23.84 23.70
CA ASN A 604 10.48 -22.44 23.36
C ASN A 604 11.57 -21.74 24.18
N THR A 605 12.36 -22.45 24.97
CA THR A 605 13.59 -21.87 25.55
C THR A 605 14.72 -21.80 24.52
N ASN A 606 15.65 -20.86 24.71
CA ASN A 606 16.83 -20.71 23.85
C ASN A 606 17.68 -21.99 23.77
N ARG A 607 17.86 -22.71 24.89
CA ARG A 607 18.53 -24.02 24.89
C ARG A 607 17.81 -25.08 24.06
N ASN A 608 16.48 -25.14 24.15
CA ASN A 608 15.71 -26.07 23.33
C ASN A 608 15.80 -25.72 21.84
N THR A 609 15.82 -24.43 21.50
CA THR A 609 16.07 -23.95 20.14
C THR A 609 17.45 -24.39 19.64
N PHE A 610 18.50 -24.23 20.46
CA PHE A 610 19.85 -24.67 20.10
C PHE A 610 19.96 -26.19 19.95
N ARG A 611 19.34 -26.97 20.84
CA ARG A 611 19.26 -28.43 20.72
C ARG A 611 18.58 -28.84 19.40
N SER A 612 17.43 -28.25 19.10
CA SER A 612 16.71 -28.52 17.85
C SER A 612 17.52 -28.12 16.61
N LEU A 613 18.25 -27.01 16.67
CA LEU A 613 19.18 -26.58 15.62
C LEU A 613 20.28 -27.62 15.39
N CYS A 614 20.87 -28.18 16.46
CA CYS A 614 21.87 -29.24 16.37
C CYS A 614 21.31 -30.48 15.65
N ASP A 615 20.13 -30.93 16.06
CA ASP A 615 19.47 -32.10 15.46
C ASP A 615 19.16 -31.88 13.97
N ILE A 616 18.59 -30.72 13.62
CA ILE A 616 18.26 -30.38 12.23
C ILE A 616 19.53 -30.26 11.38
N ALA A 617 20.57 -29.57 11.87
CA ALA A 617 21.83 -29.43 11.15
C ALA A 617 22.48 -30.80 10.91
N CYS A 618 22.58 -31.65 11.94
CA CYS A 618 23.15 -32.99 11.81
C CYS A 618 22.35 -33.86 10.83
N LYS A 619 21.01 -33.84 10.94
CA LYS A 619 20.12 -34.58 10.04
C LYS A 619 20.27 -34.12 8.60
N ASN A 620 20.27 -32.81 8.36
CA ASN A 620 20.32 -32.24 7.02
C ASN A 620 21.67 -32.47 6.34
N ILE A 621 22.79 -32.33 7.07
CA ILE A 621 24.13 -32.61 6.53
C ILE A 621 24.24 -34.09 6.17
N ARG A 622 23.86 -35.01 7.07
CA ARG A 622 23.88 -36.46 6.81
C ARG A 622 22.99 -36.86 5.63
N ALA A 623 21.85 -36.21 5.44
CA ALA A 623 20.95 -36.50 4.33
C ALA A 623 21.53 -36.16 2.94
N MET A 624 22.59 -35.35 2.87
CA MET A 624 23.17 -34.90 1.59
C MET A 624 24.17 -35.88 0.97
N GLY A 625 24.63 -36.91 1.69
CA GLY A 625 25.58 -37.86 1.12
C GLY A 625 26.26 -38.78 2.13
N ASP A 626 27.30 -39.46 1.66
CA ASP A 626 28.10 -40.37 2.46
C ASP A 626 28.92 -39.63 3.54
N GLY A 627 28.83 -40.10 4.79
CA GLY A 627 29.44 -39.43 5.95
C GLY A 627 30.94 -39.17 5.81
N TYR A 628 31.68 -40.05 5.13
CA TYR A 628 33.12 -39.89 4.92
C TYR A 628 33.45 -38.74 3.97
N LEU A 629 32.76 -38.66 2.84
CA LEU A 629 32.94 -37.56 1.88
C LEU A 629 32.52 -36.22 2.48
N LEU A 630 31.42 -36.23 3.24
CA LEU A 630 30.94 -35.06 3.94
C LEU A 630 31.96 -34.56 4.97
N LEU A 631 32.52 -35.46 5.79
CA LEU A 631 33.57 -35.15 6.75
C LEU A 631 34.79 -34.52 6.07
N TRP A 632 35.19 -35.03 4.90
CA TRP A 632 36.31 -34.46 4.14
C TRP A 632 36.06 -33.00 3.73
N ILE A 633 34.82 -32.64 3.40
CA ILE A 633 34.42 -31.28 3.01
C ILE A 633 34.36 -30.35 4.24
N VAL A 634 33.82 -30.81 5.36
CA VAL A 634 33.53 -29.93 6.52
C VAL A 634 34.64 -29.84 7.56
N LYS A 635 35.58 -30.79 7.58
CA LYS A 635 36.60 -30.91 8.65
C LYS A 635 37.35 -29.61 8.91
N ASP A 636 37.78 -28.89 7.86
CA ASP A 636 38.68 -27.75 8.03
C ASP A 636 37.95 -26.58 8.70
N GLU A 637 36.68 -26.37 8.34
CA GLU A 637 35.86 -25.34 8.96
C GLU A 637 35.47 -25.71 10.40
N ILE A 638 35.12 -26.97 10.68
CA ILE A 638 34.84 -27.43 12.05
C ILE A 638 36.07 -27.27 12.94
N LEU A 639 37.24 -27.74 12.50
CA LEU A 639 38.47 -27.66 13.27
C LEU A 639 38.92 -26.22 13.51
N LYS A 640 38.78 -25.35 12.50
CA LYS A 640 39.05 -23.91 12.62
C LYS A 640 38.15 -23.26 13.68
N ASN A 641 36.85 -23.57 13.67
CA ASN A 641 35.90 -23.04 14.67
C ASN A 641 36.17 -23.63 16.07
N LEU A 642 36.51 -24.90 16.20
CA LEU A 642 36.91 -25.51 17.48
C LEU A 642 38.16 -24.86 18.08
N LEU A 643 39.15 -24.56 17.25
CA LEU A 643 40.38 -23.85 17.66
C LEU A 643 40.11 -22.39 18.09
N ALA A 644 39.02 -21.79 17.61
CA ALA A 644 38.59 -20.45 18.03
C ALA A 644 37.95 -20.41 19.44
N ARG A 645 37.78 -21.57 20.08
CA ARG A 645 37.25 -21.74 21.46
C ARG A 645 35.89 -21.05 21.69
N PRO A 646 34.83 -21.46 20.99
CA PRO A 646 33.49 -20.99 21.28
C PRO A 646 32.99 -21.54 22.63
N PRO A 647 31.80 -21.12 23.12
CA PRO A 647 31.23 -21.63 24.36
C PRO A 647 31.08 -23.16 24.37
N LEU A 648 31.01 -23.76 25.57
CA LEU A 648 31.03 -25.21 25.76
C LEU A 648 29.88 -25.93 25.03
N ASP A 649 28.66 -25.36 25.00
CA ASP A 649 27.53 -25.88 24.23
C ASP A 649 27.85 -25.99 22.73
N ASN A 650 28.50 -24.96 22.17
CA ASN A 650 28.88 -24.91 20.76
C ASN A 650 30.01 -25.90 20.42
N ILE A 651 31.00 -26.05 21.33
CA ILE A 651 32.04 -27.10 21.19
C ILE A 651 31.38 -28.47 21.20
N CYS A 652 30.49 -28.74 22.16
CA CYS A 652 29.75 -30.00 22.27
C CYS A 652 28.97 -30.31 20.98
N ALA A 653 28.24 -29.32 20.44
CA ALA A 653 27.48 -29.46 19.19
C ALA A 653 28.36 -29.82 17.99
N MET A 654 29.53 -29.18 17.84
CA MET A 654 30.47 -29.48 16.78
C MET A 654 31.11 -30.87 16.94
N LEU A 655 31.41 -31.30 18.16
CA LEU A 655 31.92 -32.66 18.43
C LEU A 655 30.86 -33.72 18.08
N TRP A 656 29.60 -33.46 18.43
CA TRP A 656 28.48 -34.32 18.01
C TRP A 656 28.32 -34.39 16.50
N LEU A 657 28.49 -33.28 15.78
CA LEU A 657 28.50 -33.29 14.32
C LEU A 657 29.64 -34.15 13.76
N LEU A 658 30.85 -34.07 14.33
CA LEU A 658 31.98 -34.93 13.93
C LEU A 658 31.70 -36.42 14.16
N VAL A 659 31.20 -36.77 15.36
CA VAL A 659 30.77 -38.14 15.68
C VAL A 659 29.70 -38.61 14.71
N ALA A 660 28.75 -37.72 14.40
CA ALA A 660 27.64 -38.01 13.52
C ALA A 660 28.11 -38.34 12.09
N LEU A 661 29.03 -37.56 11.53
CA LEU A 661 29.55 -37.81 10.18
C LEU A 661 30.47 -39.03 10.09
N ASN A 662 31.06 -39.43 11.21
CA ASN A 662 31.98 -40.56 11.30
C ASN A 662 31.30 -41.90 11.63
N SER A 663 29.97 -41.90 11.82
CA SER A 663 29.17 -43.10 12.07
C SER A 663 28.45 -43.57 10.80
N GLU A 664 28.27 -44.88 10.62
CA GLU A 664 27.47 -45.44 9.51
C GLU A 664 26.00 -44.95 9.56
N PRO A 665 25.32 -44.79 8.40
CA PRO A 665 23.95 -44.30 8.35
C PRO A 665 22.97 -45.26 9.05
N PRO A 666 22.12 -44.77 9.98
CA PRO A 666 21.06 -45.58 10.58
C PRO A 666 19.98 -45.98 9.58
N GLU A 667 19.61 -47.27 9.55
CA GLU A 667 18.23 -47.64 9.20
C GLU A 667 17.25 -46.99 10.23
N LEU A 668 16.09 -46.55 9.74
CA LEU A 668 15.17 -45.54 10.31
C LEU A 668 15.00 -45.49 11.87
N SER A 669 15.32 -44.31 12.48
CA SER A 669 14.93 -43.75 13.83
C SER A 669 15.44 -44.46 15.12
N PRO A 670 15.63 -43.83 16.32
CA PRO A 670 15.05 -42.59 16.91
C PRO A 670 16.14 -41.53 17.32
N PRO A 671 15.90 -40.48 18.16
CA PRO A 671 16.80 -39.33 18.34
C PRO A 671 18.11 -39.64 19.08
N MET A 672 19.06 -38.71 18.99
CA MET A 672 20.50 -38.82 19.29
C MET A 672 20.86 -39.33 20.70
N GLU A 673 19.91 -39.40 21.64
CA GLU A 673 20.20 -39.60 23.05
C GLU A 673 20.30 -41.07 23.51
N LEU A 674 19.98 -42.07 22.68
CA LEU A 674 20.14 -43.49 23.06
C LEU A 674 20.57 -44.39 21.89
N ARG A 675 21.88 -44.48 21.61
CA ARG A 675 22.45 -45.63 20.88
C ARG A 675 23.86 -46.02 21.38
N PRO A 676 24.15 -47.32 21.55
CA PRO A 676 25.52 -47.83 21.58
C PRO A 676 26.15 -47.69 20.18
N CYS A 677 27.34 -47.09 20.10
CA CYS A 677 28.05 -46.84 18.85
C CYS A 677 28.47 -48.15 18.14
N THR A 678 27.99 -48.38 16.93
CA THR A 678 28.58 -49.38 16.01
C THR A 678 29.70 -48.72 15.21
N LYS A 679 30.92 -49.30 15.32
CA LYS A 679 32.17 -49.05 14.57
C LYS A 679 32.24 -47.71 13.80
N LEU A 680 32.84 -46.70 14.42
CA LEU A 680 33.28 -45.49 13.73
C LEU A 680 34.49 -45.80 12.83
N ALA A 681 34.46 -45.36 11.57
CA ALA A 681 35.51 -45.61 10.59
C ALA A 681 36.31 -44.34 10.28
N LEU A 682 37.24 -43.96 11.17
CA LEU A 682 38.25 -42.95 10.85
C LEU A 682 39.25 -43.57 9.86
N THR A 683 39.12 -43.29 8.56
CA THR A 683 40.03 -43.86 7.55
C THR A 683 41.41 -43.18 7.55
N ARG A 684 42.42 -43.92 7.09
CA ARG A 684 43.87 -43.66 7.23
C ARG A 684 44.38 -42.29 6.74
N GLU A 685 43.65 -41.55 5.91
CA GLU A 685 44.16 -40.33 5.24
C GLU A 685 43.79 -39.00 5.91
N LEU A 686 42.63 -38.87 6.59
CA LEU A 686 42.25 -37.66 7.34
C LEU A 686 42.85 -37.59 8.76
N TYR A 687 43.45 -38.69 9.18
CA TYR A 687 43.71 -39.05 10.57
C TYR A 687 44.71 -38.14 11.32
N PRO A 688 45.84 -37.69 10.76
CA PRO A 688 46.87 -37.01 11.55
C PRO A 688 46.50 -35.58 11.98
N ASP A 689 45.92 -34.79 11.08
CA ASP A 689 45.61 -33.38 11.32
C ASP A 689 44.43 -33.21 12.29
N ILE A 690 43.37 -34.03 12.13
CA ILE A 690 42.23 -34.07 13.04
C ILE A 690 42.68 -34.46 14.45
N ILE A 691 43.49 -35.50 14.59
CA ILE A 691 43.95 -35.97 15.92
C ILE A 691 44.82 -34.92 16.60
N THR A 692 45.73 -34.30 15.86
CA THR A 692 46.62 -33.28 16.43
C THR A 692 45.81 -32.07 16.91
N LYS A 693 44.88 -31.55 16.08
CA LYS A 693 44.05 -30.39 16.44
C LYS A 693 43.04 -30.71 17.54
N LEU A 694 42.37 -31.86 17.48
CA LEU A 694 41.46 -32.29 18.55
C LEU A 694 42.20 -32.57 19.86
N GLY A 695 43.40 -33.15 19.81
CA GLY A 695 44.20 -33.35 21.02
C GLY A 695 44.68 -32.04 21.67
N ILE A 696 44.74 -30.94 20.92
CA ILE A 696 44.97 -29.59 21.48
C ILE A 696 43.69 -29.03 22.15
N VAL A 697 42.52 -29.28 21.56
CA VAL A 697 41.24 -28.67 22.00
C VAL A 697 40.56 -29.46 23.13
N LEU A 698 40.48 -30.79 23.01
CA LEU A 698 39.71 -31.65 23.91
C LEU A 698 40.16 -31.61 25.38
N PRO A 699 41.47 -31.58 25.72
CA PRO A 699 41.89 -31.49 27.12
C PRO A 699 41.36 -30.23 27.81
N GLY A 700 41.42 -29.07 27.12
CA GLY A 700 40.88 -27.82 27.64
C GLY A 700 39.36 -27.88 27.82
N TYR A 701 38.64 -28.34 26.80
CA TYR A 701 37.19 -28.53 26.85
C TYR A 701 36.74 -29.41 28.02
N LEU A 702 37.39 -30.57 28.22
CA LEU A 702 37.06 -31.49 29.31
C LEU A 702 37.32 -30.87 30.70
N ILE A 703 38.43 -30.13 30.86
CA ILE A 703 38.74 -29.45 32.13
C ILE A 703 37.73 -28.33 32.39
N ASP A 704 37.34 -27.56 31.37
CA ASP A 704 36.34 -26.50 31.51
C ASP A 704 34.96 -27.06 31.90
N ILE A 705 34.56 -28.21 31.33
CA ILE A 705 33.35 -28.93 31.77
C ILE A 705 33.45 -29.33 33.25
N ALA A 706 34.57 -29.95 33.65
CA ALA A 706 34.78 -30.42 35.01
C ALA A 706 34.81 -29.30 36.06
N ARG A 707 35.12 -28.08 35.64
CA ARG A 707 35.05 -26.88 36.50
C ARG A 707 33.64 -26.31 36.61
N CYS A 708 32.79 -26.54 35.62
CA CYS A 708 31.44 -26.00 35.56
C CYS A 708 30.36 -26.97 36.09
N ILE A 709 30.58 -28.29 35.98
CA ILE A 709 29.66 -29.32 36.48
C ILE A 709 30.15 -29.82 37.86
N PRO A 710 29.25 -30.02 38.85
CA PRO A 710 29.61 -30.68 40.11
C PRO A 710 30.26 -32.05 39.90
N LYS A 711 31.01 -32.52 40.90
CA LYS A 711 31.58 -33.88 40.90
C LYS A 711 30.50 -34.91 40.65
N TYR A 712 30.86 -35.94 39.88
CA TYR A 712 29.95 -36.98 39.47
C TYR A 712 29.32 -37.66 40.68
N ASP A 713 27.99 -37.67 40.71
CA ASP A 713 27.18 -38.22 41.78
C ASP A 713 26.02 -38.99 41.16
N HIS A 714 26.04 -40.31 41.34
CA HIS A 714 25.02 -41.22 40.81
C HIS A 714 23.61 -40.91 41.33
N GLU A 715 23.48 -40.24 42.47
CA GLU A 715 22.18 -39.89 43.06
C GLU A 715 21.60 -38.60 42.46
N ASN A 716 22.44 -37.75 41.85
CA ASN A 716 22.04 -36.49 41.27
C ASN A 716 21.82 -36.62 39.75
N SER A 717 20.58 -36.90 39.34
CA SER A 717 20.22 -37.07 37.93
C SER A 717 20.61 -35.87 37.06
N MET A 718 20.55 -34.64 37.57
CA MET A 718 20.94 -33.45 36.79
C MET A 718 22.43 -33.40 36.52
N CYS A 719 23.25 -33.85 37.48
CA CYS A 719 24.70 -33.95 37.33
C CYS A 719 25.05 -35.06 36.34
N VAL A 720 24.43 -36.25 36.48
CA VAL A 720 24.63 -37.37 35.56
C VAL A 720 24.29 -36.98 34.13
N ASN A 721 23.12 -36.36 33.90
CA ASN A 721 22.66 -35.98 32.57
C ASN A 721 23.54 -34.88 31.95
N ALA A 722 24.06 -33.95 32.75
CA ALA A 722 25.01 -32.93 32.28
C ALA A 722 26.31 -33.59 31.80
N TRP A 723 26.90 -34.45 32.63
CA TRP A 723 28.09 -35.19 32.26
C TRP A 723 27.86 -36.07 31.03
N GLU A 724 26.74 -36.81 30.96
CA GLU A 724 26.37 -37.62 29.81
C GLU A 724 26.29 -36.79 28.53
N HIS A 725 25.65 -35.63 28.55
CA HIS A 725 25.52 -34.78 27.35
C HIS A 725 26.88 -34.27 26.82
N PHE A 726 27.73 -33.76 27.70
CA PHE A 726 28.97 -33.06 27.32
C PHE A 726 30.18 -33.98 27.11
N ILE A 727 30.28 -35.11 27.82
CA ILE A 727 31.39 -36.08 27.70
C ILE A 727 31.13 -37.14 26.62
N SER A 728 29.89 -37.55 26.38
CA SER A 728 29.58 -38.61 25.40
C SER A 728 30.25 -38.45 24.02
N PRO A 729 30.26 -37.27 23.37
CA PRO A 729 30.90 -37.15 22.06
C PRO A 729 32.41 -37.38 22.13
N CYS A 730 33.07 -37.03 23.24
CA CYS A 730 34.49 -37.31 23.45
C CYS A 730 34.74 -38.82 23.61
N LEU A 731 33.90 -39.52 24.36
CA LEU A 731 34.01 -40.97 24.54
C LEU A 731 33.89 -41.71 23.20
N SER A 732 32.93 -41.33 22.36
CA SER A 732 32.78 -41.91 21.02
C SER A 732 34.00 -41.66 20.13
N LEU A 733 34.64 -40.49 20.24
CA LEU A 733 35.87 -40.18 19.50
C LEU A 733 37.09 -40.96 20.03
N PHE A 734 37.17 -41.18 21.34
CA PHE A 734 38.23 -41.98 21.97
C PHE A 734 38.11 -43.47 21.61
N ASP A 735 36.89 -43.99 21.54
CA ASP A 735 36.61 -45.35 21.03
C ASP A 735 37.07 -45.51 19.59
N ALA A 736 36.79 -44.50 18.76
CA ALA A 736 37.21 -44.48 17.37
C ALA A 736 38.73 -44.32 17.19
N SER A 737 39.44 -43.73 18.17
CA SER A 737 40.86 -43.38 18.07
C SER A 737 41.60 -43.47 19.40
N HIS A 738 42.21 -44.63 19.65
CA HIS A 738 43.17 -44.85 20.74
C HIS A 738 44.34 -43.84 20.75
N LYS A 739 44.80 -43.38 19.57
CA LYS A 739 45.86 -42.37 19.47
C LYS A 739 45.43 -40.98 19.94
N LEU A 740 44.15 -40.63 19.73
CA LEU A 740 43.60 -39.38 20.24
C LEU A 740 43.51 -39.42 21.77
N LEU A 741 43.03 -40.54 22.33
CA LEU A 741 42.97 -40.71 23.79
C LEU A 741 44.36 -40.64 24.41
N HIS A 742 45.35 -41.35 23.85
CA HIS A 742 46.73 -41.27 24.32
C HIS A 742 47.25 -39.82 24.35
N HIS A 743 47.04 -39.06 23.28
CA HIS A 743 47.49 -37.67 23.20
C HIS A 743 46.78 -36.75 24.22
N VAL A 744 45.50 -37.00 24.52
CA VAL A 744 44.76 -36.29 25.58
C VAL A 744 45.31 -36.63 26.97
N LEU A 745 45.57 -37.90 27.25
CA LEU A 745 46.14 -38.35 28.53
C LEU A 745 47.58 -37.83 28.73
N GLU A 746 48.40 -37.83 27.68
CA GLU A 746 49.73 -37.22 27.68
C GLU A 746 49.66 -35.70 27.94
N THR A 747 48.66 -35.02 27.36
CA THR A 747 48.41 -33.60 27.63
C THR A 747 47.99 -33.37 29.08
N PHE A 748 47.16 -34.23 29.67
CA PHE A 748 46.86 -34.16 31.11
C PHE A 748 48.11 -34.38 31.97
N ALA A 749 48.93 -35.38 31.64
CA ALA A 749 50.17 -35.67 32.36
C ALA A 749 51.16 -34.49 32.32
N SER A 750 51.28 -33.79 31.18
CA SER A 750 52.15 -32.61 31.01
C SER A 750 51.59 -31.34 31.67
N LEU A 751 50.27 -31.16 31.71
CA LEU A 751 49.62 -30.06 32.45
C LEU A 751 49.86 -30.15 33.95
N ILE A 752 50.03 -31.37 34.47
CA ILE A 752 50.35 -31.63 35.88
C ILE A 752 51.82 -31.26 36.16
N THR A 753 52.77 -31.68 35.34
CA THR A 753 54.22 -31.46 35.57
C THR A 753 54.74 -30.07 35.15
N GLY A 754 53.90 -29.22 34.56
CA GLY A 754 54.29 -27.88 34.06
C GLY A 754 55.26 -27.91 32.87
N SER A 755 55.50 -29.09 32.28
CA SER A 755 56.47 -29.31 31.21
C SER A 755 55.75 -29.45 29.86
N SER A 756 55.59 -28.36 29.10
CA SER A 756 54.92 -28.44 27.79
C SER A 756 55.87 -28.92 26.68
N LEU A 757 55.41 -29.85 25.83
CA LEU A 757 56.09 -30.27 24.59
C LEU A 757 55.93 -29.26 23.43
N SER A 758 55.25 -28.12 23.66
CA SER A 758 54.96 -27.07 22.67
C SER A 758 54.87 -25.68 23.34
N PRO A 759 55.03 -24.55 22.59
CA PRO A 759 55.07 -23.23 23.20
C PRO A 759 53.74 -22.90 23.89
N PRO A 760 53.77 -22.34 25.13
CA PRO A 760 52.59 -22.28 25.97
C PRO A 760 51.53 -21.33 25.41
N SER A 761 50.32 -21.85 25.19
CA SER A 761 49.13 -21.03 24.91
C SER A 761 48.77 -20.18 26.14
N HIS A 762 47.97 -19.13 25.93
CA HIS A 762 47.54 -18.22 27.01
C HIS A 762 46.82 -18.98 28.15
N ASP A 763 46.19 -20.11 27.83
CA ASP A 763 45.47 -20.98 28.76
C ASP A 763 46.37 -21.92 29.56
N GLN A 764 47.46 -22.45 28.98
CA GLN A 764 48.42 -23.25 29.75
C GLN A 764 49.01 -22.42 30.91
N LYS A 765 49.07 -21.09 30.77
CA LYS A 765 49.45 -20.17 31.86
C LYS A 765 48.34 -19.96 32.92
N GLN A 766 47.07 -20.14 32.56
CA GLN A 766 45.92 -20.01 33.46
C GLN A 766 45.69 -21.31 34.25
N TYR A 767 45.79 -22.46 33.60
CA TYR A 767 45.75 -23.78 34.24
C TYR A 767 46.96 -24.04 35.15
N ALA A 768 48.17 -23.61 34.73
CA ALA A 768 49.39 -23.70 35.53
C ALA A 768 49.44 -22.76 36.75
N ARG A 769 48.46 -21.86 36.96
CA ARG A 769 48.37 -21.08 38.21
C ARG A 769 47.52 -21.75 39.29
N ASP A 770 46.75 -22.77 38.94
CA ASP A 770 45.78 -23.43 39.81
C ASP A 770 45.89 -24.96 39.67
N HIS A 771 47.01 -25.50 40.16
CA HIS A 771 47.35 -26.92 40.03
C HIS A 771 46.34 -27.80 40.78
N SER A 772 45.85 -27.37 41.95
CA SER A 772 44.91 -28.17 42.74
C SER A 772 43.55 -28.34 42.06
N ASN A 773 42.98 -27.30 41.46
CA ASN A 773 41.70 -27.42 40.75
C ASN A 773 41.84 -28.14 39.41
N THR A 774 42.99 -28.03 38.76
CA THR A 774 43.28 -28.76 37.51
C THR A 774 43.45 -30.25 37.76
N ILE A 775 44.16 -30.66 38.82
CA ILE A 775 44.30 -32.07 39.22
C ILE A 775 42.93 -32.66 39.58
N ASP A 776 42.14 -31.96 40.38
CA ASP A 776 40.79 -32.41 40.78
C ASP A 776 39.84 -32.56 39.58
N ALA A 777 39.91 -31.64 38.61
CA ALA A 777 39.17 -31.73 37.35
C ALA A 777 39.59 -32.96 36.53
N ILE A 778 40.89 -33.18 36.34
CA ILE A 778 41.43 -34.34 35.60
C ILE A 778 40.98 -35.66 36.24
N VAL A 779 41.07 -35.78 37.57
CA VAL A 779 40.62 -36.99 38.27
C VAL A 779 39.11 -37.18 38.17
N SER A 780 38.33 -36.10 38.27
CA SER A 780 36.86 -36.16 38.09
C SER A 780 36.48 -36.64 36.67
N ILE A 781 37.19 -36.18 35.64
CA ILE A 781 36.99 -36.65 34.25
C ILE A 781 37.29 -38.14 34.15
N LEU A 782 38.45 -38.59 34.66
CA LEU A 782 38.83 -40.01 34.64
C LEU A 782 37.85 -40.89 35.44
N HIS A 783 37.31 -40.38 36.54
CA HIS A 783 36.28 -41.05 37.32
C HIS A 783 34.98 -41.23 36.50
N VAL A 784 34.51 -40.17 35.83
CA VAL A 784 33.34 -40.26 34.93
C VAL A 784 33.60 -41.25 33.79
N MET A 785 34.79 -41.21 33.18
CA MET A 785 35.16 -42.14 32.11
C MET A 785 35.19 -43.61 32.56
N HIS A 786 35.47 -43.87 33.85
CA HIS A 786 35.49 -45.22 34.45
C HIS A 786 34.09 -45.70 34.84
N GLU A 787 33.30 -44.86 35.53
CA GLU A 787 32.00 -45.24 36.10
C GLU A 787 30.85 -45.22 35.08
N TYR A 788 31.02 -44.55 33.93
CA TYR A 788 29.93 -44.35 33.00
C TYR A 788 29.46 -45.69 32.35
N PRO A 789 28.21 -46.14 32.56
CA PRO A 789 27.76 -47.48 32.17
C PRO A 789 27.77 -47.77 30.67
N LYS A 790 27.64 -46.71 29.86
CA LYS A 790 27.66 -46.77 28.39
C LYS A 790 29.03 -46.40 27.81
N ALA A 791 30.04 -46.09 28.65
CA ALA A 791 31.39 -45.86 28.16
C ALA A 791 31.92 -47.18 27.59
N PRO A 792 32.55 -47.15 26.41
CA PRO A 792 33.35 -48.26 25.97
C PRO A 792 34.48 -48.43 27.00
N LYS A 793 34.79 -49.67 27.41
CA LYS A 793 35.82 -50.00 28.41
C LYS A 793 37.23 -49.73 27.86
N ILE A 794 37.52 -48.46 27.58
CA ILE A 794 38.75 -48.01 26.91
C ILE A 794 39.81 -47.68 27.95
N LEU A 795 39.44 -47.15 29.13
CA LEU A 795 40.40 -46.76 30.16
C LEU A 795 41.33 -47.91 30.62
N PRO A 796 40.89 -49.18 30.73
CA PRO A 796 41.77 -50.30 31.07
C PRO A 796 42.94 -50.50 30.11
N SER A 797 42.79 -50.18 28.82
CA SER A 797 43.88 -50.33 27.83
C SER A 797 44.91 -49.20 27.86
N PHE A 798 44.72 -48.17 28.70
CA PHE A 798 45.62 -47.02 28.88
C PHE A 798 46.15 -46.89 30.33
N LYS A 799 46.24 -48.02 31.03
CA LYS A 799 46.71 -48.11 32.41
C LYS A 799 48.08 -47.47 32.65
N GLU A 800 49.00 -47.59 31.69
CA GLU A 800 50.33 -46.96 31.77
C GLU A 800 50.26 -45.43 31.77
N ASP A 801 49.40 -44.84 30.93
CA ASP A 801 49.19 -43.39 30.87
C ASP A 801 48.50 -42.86 32.13
N VAL A 802 47.49 -43.59 32.64
CA VAL A 802 46.82 -43.27 33.92
C VAL A 802 47.80 -43.40 35.09
N GLY A 803 48.68 -44.42 35.05
CA GLY A 803 49.78 -44.60 36.00
C GLY A 803 50.81 -43.47 35.95
N CYS A 804 51.14 -42.95 34.76
CA CYS A 804 52.00 -41.78 34.59
C CYS A 804 51.36 -40.52 35.20
N ILE A 805 50.06 -40.30 35.01
CA ILE A 805 49.31 -39.20 35.65
C ILE A 805 49.38 -39.34 37.19
N LEU A 806 49.14 -40.54 37.73
CA LEU A 806 49.21 -40.81 39.16
C LEU A 806 50.62 -40.58 39.74
N HIS A 807 51.66 -41.00 39.01
CA HIS A 807 53.05 -40.77 39.38
C HIS A 807 53.38 -39.28 39.39
N ASN A 808 52.97 -38.53 38.37
CA ASN A 808 53.20 -37.08 38.28
C ASN A 808 52.50 -36.30 39.41
N ILE A 809 51.25 -36.65 39.76
CA ILE A 809 50.55 -36.04 40.90
C ILE A 809 51.27 -36.35 42.22
N SER A 810 51.75 -37.58 42.39
CA SER A 810 52.49 -37.99 43.60
C SER A 810 53.84 -37.26 43.71
N CYS A 811 54.53 -37.06 42.59
CA CYS A 811 55.78 -36.29 42.53
C CYS A 811 55.56 -34.81 42.89
N LEU A 812 54.47 -34.19 42.44
CA LEU A 812 54.11 -32.82 42.83
C LEU A 812 53.82 -32.70 44.33
N GLN A 813 53.18 -33.69 44.95
CA GLN A 813 52.94 -33.70 46.39
C GLN A 813 54.24 -33.80 47.21
N SER A 814 55.28 -34.41 46.65
CA SER A 814 56.59 -34.60 47.28
C SER A 814 57.61 -33.48 47.01
N SER A 815 57.31 -32.56 46.08
CA SER A 815 58.20 -31.46 45.69
C SER A 815 58.01 -30.25 46.61
N ASP A 816 59.11 -29.69 47.12
CA ASP A 816 59.13 -28.46 47.93
C ASP A 816 58.92 -27.17 47.08
N GLU A 817 58.88 -27.26 45.74
CA GLU A 817 58.86 -26.11 44.84
C GLU A 817 57.48 -25.43 44.67
N ILE A 818 56.37 -26.05 45.10
CA ILE A 818 55.01 -25.50 44.95
C ILE A 818 54.34 -25.38 46.33
N SER A 819 54.11 -24.14 46.79
CA SER A 819 53.46 -23.87 48.07
C SER A 819 51.94 -24.10 48.01
N LEU A 820 51.49 -25.35 48.04
CA LEU A 820 50.06 -25.69 48.19
C LEU A 820 49.57 -25.37 49.61
N ASN A 821 48.40 -24.73 49.73
CA ASN A 821 47.74 -24.51 51.01
C ASN A 821 47.16 -25.83 51.58
N LEU A 822 46.71 -25.82 52.84
CA LEU A 822 46.22 -27.04 53.52
C LEU A 822 45.00 -27.66 52.82
N GLU A 823 44.10 -26.82 52.30
CA GLU A 823 42.87 -27.22 51.62
C GLU A 823 43.19 -27.84 50.24
N GLU A 824 44.11 -27.24 49.50
CA GLU A 824 44.64 -27.74 48.23
C GLU A 824 45.35 -29.09 48.40
N ARG A 825 46.15 -29.26 49.46
CA ARG A 825 46.80 -30.55 49.77
C ARG A 825 45.79 -31.65 50.06
N GLN A 826 44.74 -31.33 50.82
CA GLN A 826 43.64 -32.27 51.09
C GLN A 826 42.89 -32.65 49.81
N LYS A 827 42.59 -31.66 48.96
CA LYS A 827 41.92 -31.84 47.68
C LYS A 827 42.73 -32.73 46.72
N VAL A 828 44.03 -32.47 46.57
CA VAL A 828 44.94 -33.32 45.77
C VAL A 828 45.06 -34.72 46.38
N GLN A 829 45.09 -34.87 47.71
CA GLN A 829 45.13 -36.19 48.35
C GLN A 829 43.87 -37.02 48.10
N CYS A 830 42.68 -36.39 48.12
CA CYS A 830 41.43 -37.04 47.74
C CYS A 830 41.49 -37.53 46.29
N ALA A 831 41.97 -36.68 45.37
CA ALA A 831 42.12 -37.01 43.96
C ALA A 831 43.11 -38.19 43.74
N VAL A 832 44.21 -38.24 44.49
CA VAL A 832 45.16 -39.38 44.45
C VAL A 832 44.51 -40.69 44.91
N ASN A 833 43.70 -40.65 45.98
CA ASN A 833 43.03 -41.84 46.49
C ASN A 833 41.96 -42.36 45.51
N GLU A 834 41.22 -41.46 44.88
CA GLU A 834 40.23 -41.77 43.85
C GLU A 834 40.88 -42.37 42.60
N LEU A 835 41.99 -41.77 42.13
CA LEU A 835 42.73 -42.28 40.98
C LEU A 835 43.39 -43.65 41.26
N LYS A 836 43.86 -43.90 42.49
CA LYS A 836 44.34 -45.23 42.90
C LYS A 836 43.25 -46.29 42.79
N ARG A 837 42.02 -45.98 43.22
CA ARG A 837 40.88 -46.88 43.08
C ARG A 837 40.60 -47.20 41.61
N ILE A 838 40.57 -46.19 40.74
CA ILE A 838 40.36 -46.39 39.29
C ILE A 838 41.47 -47.27 38.68
N ASN A 839 42.73 -47.05 39.08
CA ASN A 839 43.87 -47.83 38.58
C ASN A 839 43.91 -49.27 39.15
N GLU A 840 43.38 -49.49 40.36
CA GLU A 840 43.24 -50.81 41.01
C GLU A 840 42.01 -51.58 40.50
N ASP A 841 40.89 -50.93 40.22
CA ASP A 841 39.69 -51.57 39.66
C ASP A 841 39.93 -52.04 38.21
N ALA A 842 40.77 -51.32 37.45
CA ALA A 842 41.24 -51.76 36.13
C ALA A 842 42.05 -53.08 36.18
N LEU A 843 42.72 -53.41 37.30
CA LEU A 843 43.41 -54.70 37.50
C LEU A 843 42.44 -55.88 37.66
N VAL A 844 41.24 -55.66 38.20
CA VAL A 844 40.25 -56.73 38.42
C VAL A 844 39.57 -57.12 37.11
N VAL A 845 39.39 -56.17 36.18
CA VAL A 845 38.78 -56.40 34.87
C VAL A 845 39.72 -57.16 33.92
N GLU A 846 41.03 -56.84 33.90
CA GLU A 846 42.03 -57.59 33.11
C GLU A 846 42.14 -59.07 33.51
N VAL A 847 41.98 -59.38 34.81
CA VAL A 847 42.04 -60.77 35.30
C VAL A 847 40.76 -61.55 34.96
N GLY A 848 39.61 -60.89 34.83
CA GLY A 848 38.34 -61.51 34.46
C GLY A 848 38.27 -61.99 33.00
N ASP A 849 38.79 -61.20 32.05
CA ASP A 849 38.78 -61.57 30.62
C ASP A 849 39.79 -62.67 30.26
N VAL A 850 40.86 -62.84 31.05
CA VAL A 850 41.82 -63.94 30.87
C VAL A 850 41.27 -65.30 31.34
N VAL A 851 40.31 -65.31 32.28
CA VAL A 851 39.70 -66.55 32.81
C VAL A 851 38.60 -67.10 31.88
N ALA A 852 38.03 -66.29 30.98
CA ALA A 852 36.97 -66.71 30.06
C ALA A 852 37.45 -67.43 28.79
N HIS A 853 38.77 -67.59 28.59
CA HIS A 853 39.35 -68.23 27.39
C HIS A 853 40.01 -69.58 27.64
N GLY A 854 39.70 -70.25 28.76
CA GLY A 854 40.28 -71.56 29.07
C GLY A 854 39.32 -72.54 29.73
N VAL A 855 38.26 -72.99 29.04
CA VAL A 855 37.64 -74.32 29.27
C VAL A 855 37.13 -74.88 27.95
N ASP A 856 37.62 -76.07 27.61
CA ASP A 856 37.27 -76.92 26.46
C ASP A 856 35.78 -77.30 26.37
N CYS A 857 35.28 -77.55 25.14
CA CYS A 857 34.90 -78.90 24.67
C CYS A 857 33.98 -78.85 23.42
N GLU A 858 34.47 -79.51 22.37
CA GLU A 858 33.80 -80.35 21.37
C GLU A 858 32.26 -80.39 21.28
N GLY A 859 31.74 -80.36 20.04
CA GLY A 859 30.43 -80.96 19.71
C GLY A 859 29.71 -80.37 18.49
N ASP A 860 29.89 -81.02 17.34
CA ASP A 860 28.94 -81.29 16.23
C ASP A 860 27.80 -80.32 15.86
N GLY A 861 27.60 -80.15 14.54
CA GLY A 861 26.22 -80.02 14.01
C GLY A 861 25.98 -79.12 12.81
N ASP A 862 26.62 -79.45 11.69
CA ASP A 862 26.06 -79.45 10.32
C ASP A 862 24.64 -78.85 10.10
N ARG A 863 24.53 -77.77 9.29
CA ARG A 863 23.54 -77.63 8.20
C ARG A 863 23.70 -76.32 7.41
N SER A 864 24.26 -76.49 6.21
CA SER A 864 24.19 -75.57 5.08
C SER A 864 22.98 -75.94 4.21
N CYS A 865 22.13 -74.97 3.84
CA CYS A 865 21.29 -74.93 2.63
C CYS A 865 20.73 -73.50 2.53
N GLU A 866 21.26 -72.66 1.64
CA GLU A 866 20.83 -72.47 0.24
C GLU A 866 19.77 -71.37 0.06
N LYS A 867 20.24 -70.28 -0.58
CA LYS A 867 19.65 -69.51 -1.68
C LYS A 867 18.15 -69.16 -1.66
N GLY A 868 17.92 -67.85 -1.82
CA GLY A 868 16.97 -67.34 -2.82
C GLY A 868 15.91 -66.38 -2.27
N GLY A 869 15.99 -65.10 -2.67
CA GLY A 869 14.99 -64.08 -2.41
C GLY A 869 15.58 -62.70 -2.46
#